data_AF-A0A815QRV9-F1
#
_entry.id   AF-A0A815QRV9-F1
#
_cell.length_a   1.000
_cell.length_b   1.000
_cell.length_c   1.000
_cell.angle_alpha   90.00
_cell.angle_beta   90.00
_cell.angle_gamma   90.00
#
_symmetry.space_group_name_H-M   'P 1'
#
loop_
_entity.id
_entity.type
_entity.pdbx_description
1 polymer ?
#
loop_
_entity_poly.entity_id
_entity_poly.type
_entity_poly.pdbx_seq_one_letter_code
_entity_poly.pdbx_strand_id
1 'polypeptide(L)'
;MEFDHRQLLSLLEDLMKPISTVKISNEDNEQQQILTINLIFSNAIDHFFEISKPIGLIISLNQDDQLYYRYLQIHINLIEKLLLYEQKNISSHLPLFSIQDETILSRSLSFIIFLGLVFHFDDGIFISIENYLKYSNTSIHLLKLKTSLTHHNRMYNLNQILNFLMKSIINLNKNSFFIQYLYKNYLLELILSHLQLLYSPNLKYTIENFSSQNLYENLNYLKENFSKIFIQQILLLNRLLSTTINSPLWLKNHCGNILTSILINTNNHGIQQILDIIFESTLPNDRLYISISKILSTCPKQLKPDEYIQCIKFQLIELIHNKRFMPVICISINDLYKKYSKLIQDEIFSILFQPLILCQNTLSNEICTNEQFELFINDLYNLINIISNEQIKIYLYENYLNELINIYISLEKSLSSLKIQFLNILNILFSSMNIDICIKYFKKILFDFKYLSLKYLPDISIKYNLIIDKNDDINIEIFCQSIIKILFSIENNDCLIIKIFLDFLQLLITNKQLNQADIWTENDKQISIKQYKIMQILKYIMEYLTEHIDIFIKNVDDTIKVIQIILEKITKTCQEKVKENLVTKMNLDVDNDDDDDDLSSDNEVLQIIFTIASLLITHYDQLSFENKQILASFYSSLIWIEQNHSNNELCQLAHELSIAFITYGAIKEESTKTKSSLLIEELNNERDLREETFQNALTCLYDSSIPIRAHGLILFRRLIEQNDKETLDKIQNDNIKLFQRFQEHLYADDSYEYLAAINVFSVLTNQFTDKILPLLCNEYINKNRKLEDKLKVGEILVKICRSLGDMSTKYSSLLINTFLNASKQTDDDMYRASALSNLGQLCTVLKYSLSKDLSEILIALKCYLSISESSDVRRASILVCELLCQSLEQSTWLTILGNELLSFYQLINYLYKNDKDDIVCLHAQIALEALNKICQDYLQPSIILEKKIRILS
;
A
#
# COMPACT_ATOMS: atom_id res chain seq x y z
N MET A 1 60.86 35.17 -24.79
CA MET A 1 60.75 33.97 -25.64
C MET A 1 59.49 33.24 -25.20
N GLU A 2 58.58 32.95 -26.12
CA GLU A 2 57.42 32.09 -25.83
C GLU A 2 57.93 30.65 -25.81
N PHE A 3 57.90 30.01 -24.64
CA PHE A 3 58.32 28.62 -24.45
C PHE A 3 57.26 27.68 -25.02
N ASP A 4 57.62 26.60 -25.72
CA ASP A 4 56.59 25.64 -26.15
C ASP A 4 56.04 24.86 -24.94
N HIS A 5 54.72 24.68 -24.87
CA HIS A 5 54.05 23.89 -23.82
C HIS A 5 54.63 22.46 -23.71
N ARG A 6 55.04 21.85 -24.83
CA ARG A 6 55.71 20.53 -24.85
C ARG A 6 57.09 20.54 -24.18
N GLN A 7 57.84 21.63 -24.29
CA GLN A 7 59.13 21.77 -23.60
C GLN A 7 58.93 21.86 -22.09
N LEU A 8 57.88 22.56 -21.63
CA LEU A 8 57.52 22.64 -20.22
C LEU A 8 57.06 21.28 -19.67
N LEU A 9 56.31 20.50 -20.45
CA LEU A 9 55.88 19.15 -20.08
C LEU A 9 57.05 18.16 -20.00
N SER A 10 58.00 18.21 -20.94
CA SER A 10 59.24 17.42 -20.87
C SER A 10 60.05 17.73 -19.62
N LEU A 11 60.18 19.02 -19.27
CA LEU A 11 60.87 19.45 -18.05
C LEU A 11 60.17 18.94 -16.78
N LEU A 12 58.83 18.94 -16.74
CA LEU A 12 58.07 18.34 -15.65
C LEU A 12 58.30 16.84 -15.55
N GLU A 13 58.31 16.13 -16.68
CA GLU A 13 58.54 14.70 -16.71
C GLU A 13 59.92 14.33 -16.20
N ASP A 14 60.97 15.03 -16.66
CA ASP A 14 62.36 14.83 -16.25
C ASP A 14 62.57 15.13 -14.76
N LEU A 15 61.98 16.21 -14.25
CA LEU A 15 62.06 16.59 -12.84
C LEU A 15 61.48 15.51 -11.91
N MET A 16 60.47 14.76 -12.36
CA MET A 16 59.81 13.72 -11.57
C MET A 16 60.53 12.34 -11.64
N LYS A 17 61.41 12.09 -12.62
CA LYS A 17 62.11 10.79 -12.79
C LYS A 17 62.90 10.34 -11.54
N PRO A 18 63.73 11.18 -10.90
CA PRO A 18 64.63 10.76 -9.81
C PRO A 18 63.88 10.24 -8.57
N ILE A 19 62.71 10.80 -8.28
CA ILE A 19 61.93 10.45 -7.09
C ILE A 19 61.15 9.15 -7.30
N SER A 20 60.80 8.81 -8.54
CA SER A 20 60.04 7.61 -8.88
C SER A 20 60.85 6.30 -8.84
N THR A 21 62.18 6.38 -8.91
CA THR A 21 63.07 5.21 -9.10
C THR A 21 63.82 4.76 -7.85
N VAL A 22 63.77 5.51 -6.74
CA VAL A 22 64.62 5.27 -5.58
C VAL A 22 63.90 4.45 -4.49
N LYS A 23 64.53 3.36 -4.04
CA LYS A 23 64.08 2.56 -2.89
C LYS A 23 64.96 2.91 -1.68
N ILE A 24 64.35 3.38 -0.60
CA ILE A 24 65.04 3.71 0.66
C ILE A 24 64.99 2.47 1.57
N SER A 25 66.12 2.05 2.15
CA SER A 25 66.23 0.92 3.08
C SER A 25 65.58 1.23 4.43
N ASN A 26 64.83 0.26 4.97
CA ASN A 26 64.24 0.35 6.31
C ASN A 26 65.25 0.07 7.44
N GLU A 27 66.46 -0.38 7.10
CA GLU A 27 67.54 -0.72 8.06
C GLU A 27 68.35 0.52 8.50
N ASP A 28 68.24 1.64 7.79
CA ASP A 28 68.95 2.88 8.09
C ASP A 28 68.34 3.62 9.32
N ASN A 29 69.16 4.33 10.09
CA ASN A 29 68.67 5.19 11.17
C ASN A 29 67.92 6.42 10.62
N GLU A 30 66.98 7.00 11.38
CA GLU A 30 66.08 8.08 10.89
C GLU A 30 66.80 9.29 10.28
N GLN A 31 67.95 9.68 10.84
CA GLN A 31 68.76 10.78 10.31
C GLN A 31 69.37 10.45 8.93
N GLN A 32 69.79 9.21 8.71
CA GLN A 32 70.35 8.77 7.41
C GLN A 32 69.26 8.72 6.35
N GLN A 33 68.05 8.29 6.70
CA GLN A 33 66.90 8.30 5.80
C GLN A 33 66.52 9.73 5.39
N ILE A 34 66.47 10.67 6.35
CA ILE A 34 66.20 12.09 6.06
C ILE A 34 67.27 12.69 5.13
N LEU A 35 68.55 12.39 5.36
CA LEU A 35 69.65 12.83 4.49
C LEU A 35 69.51 12.28 3.07
N THR A 36 69.19 11.00 2.92
CA THR A 36 68.96 10.36 1.61
C THR A 36 67.82 11.03 0.86
N ILE A 37 66.70 11.37 1.52
CA ILE A 37 65.59 12.05 0.86
C ILE A 37 65.97 13.47 0.44
N ASN A 38 66.67 14.22 1.30
CA ASN A 38 67.14 15.55 0.99
C ASN A 38 68.10 15.55 -0.21
N LEU A 39 69.00 14.56 -0.31
CA LEU A 39 69.87 14.36 -1.46
C LEU A 39 69.09 14.07 -2.75
N ILE A 40 68.02 13.29 -2.69
CA ILE A 40 67.15 13.03 -3.86
C ILE A 40 66.53 14.34 -4.37
N PHE A 41 65.97 15.15 -3.47
CA PHE A 41 65.40 16.44 -3.86
C PHE A 41 66.47 17.40 -4.39
N SER A 42 67.66 17.45 -3.77
CA SER A 42 68.79 18.25 -4.28
C SER A 42 69.18 17.84 -5.69
N ASN A 43 69.40 16.54 -5.91
CA ASN A 43 69.79 16.02 -7.23
C ASN A 43 68.72 16.31 -8.30
N ALA A 44 67.43 16.20 -7.95
CA ALA A 44 66.35 16.55 -8.87
C ALA A 44 66.32 18.03 -9.23
N ILE A 45 66.56 18.91 -8.25
CA ILE A 45 66.64 20.37 -8.46
C ILE A 45 67.86 20.73 -9.32
N ASP A 46 69.03 20.18 -8.99
CA ASP A 46 70.28 20.42 -9.72
C ASP A 46 70.16 19.97 -11.18
N HIS A 47 69.62 18.77 -11.39
CA HIS A 47 69.35 18.23 -12.73
C HIS A 47 68.35 19.10 -13.51
N PHE A 48 67.31 19.61 -12.86
CA PHE A 48 66.38 20.55 -13.49
C PHE A 48 67.08 21.84 -13.94
N PHE A 49 67.97 22.41 -13.10
CA PHE A 49 68.73 23.61 -13.48
C PHE A 49 69.75 23.34 -14.60
N GLU A 50 70.30 22.13 -14.69
CA GLU A 50 71.14 21.74 -15.83
C GLU A 50 70.37 21.70 -17.14
N ILE A 51 69.18 21.09 -17.15
CA ILE A 51 68.34 20.94 -18.37
C ILE A 51 67.63 22.24 -18.74
N SER A 52 67.26 23.09 -17.78
CA SER A 52 66.56 24.35 -18.04
C SER A 52 67.48 25.50 -18.49
N LYS A 53 68.78 25.47 -18.17
CA LYS A 53 69.80 26.42 -18.63
C LYS A 53 69.81 26.64 -20.16
N PRO A 54 69.89 25.59 -21.01
CA PRO A 54 69.89 25.78 -22.47
C PRO A 54 68.55 26.30 -23.02
N ILE A 55 67.46 26.12 -22.27
CA ILE A 55 66.11 26.59 -22.65
C ILE A 55 65.92 28.07 -22.28
N GLY A 56 66.75 28.64 -21.40
CA GLY A 56 66.65 30.03 -20.95
C GLY A 56 65.53 30.27 -19.94
N LEU A 57 65.07 29.21 -19.26
CA LEU A 57 64.00 29.28 -18.27
C LEU A 57 64.59 29.61 -16.89
N ILE A 58 64.29 30.80 -16.36
CA ILE A 58 64.78 31.25 -15.05
C ILE A 58 63.67 31.05 -14.02
N ILE A 59 63.97 30.29 -12.96
CA ILE A 59 63.15 30.17 -11.75
C ILE A 59 64.02 30.58 -10.56
N SER A 60 63.57 31.57 -9.80
CA SER A 60 64.19 31.98 -8.54
C SER A 60 63.65 31.11 -7.41
N LEU A 61 64.54 30.46 -6.65
CA LEU A 61 64.21 29.69 -5.45
C LEU A 61 64.80 30.38 -4.23
N ASN A 62 64.05 30.42 -3.13
CA ASN A 62 64.57 30.96 -1.88
C ASN A 62 65.56 29.96 -1.26
N GLN A 63 66.76 30.43 -0.95
CA GLN A 63 67.83 29.60 -0.39
C GLN A 63 67.63 29.25 1.10
N ASP A 64 66.59 29.81 1.73
CA ASP A 64 66.22 29.48 3.11
C ASP A 64 65.15 28.37 3.19
N ASP A 65 64.48 28.07 2.07
CA ASP A 65 63.42 27.07 2.03
C ASP A 65 63.99 25.65 2.06
N GLN A 66 63.24 24.70 2.61
CA GLN A 66 63.64 23.29 2.60
C GLN A 66 63.67 22.73 1.16
N LEU A 67 64.53 21.73 0.92
CA LEU A 67 64.78 21.19 -0.43
C LEU A 67 63.52 20.64 -1.10
N TYR A 68 62.65 19.93 -0.36
CA TYR A 68 61.38 19.45 -0.92
C TYR A 68 60.43 20.61 -1.31
N TYR A 69 60.47 21.73 -0.59
CA TYR A 69 59.63 22.90 -0.87
C TYR A 69 60.15 23.67 -2.09
N ARG A 70 61.47 23.78 -2.24
CA ARG A 70 62.10 24.29 -3.48
C ARG A 70 61.73 23.44 -4.69
N TYR A 71 61.73 22.12 -4.53
CA TYR A 71 61.26 21.20 -5.56
C TYR A 71 59.78 21.47 -5.94
N LEU A 72 58.91 21.72 -4.95
CA LEU A 72 57.52 22.11 -5.20
C LEU A 72 57.39 23.48 -5.89
N GLN A 73 58.22 24.45 -5.54
CA GLN A 73 58.23 25.76 -6.22
C GLN A 73 58.55 25.63 -7.71
N ILE A 74 59.40 24.68 -8.12
CA ILE A 74 59.66 24.42 -9.54
C ILE A 74 58.40 23.88 -10.22
N HIS A 75 57.72 22.89 -9.61
CA HIS A 75 56.45 22.37 -10.12
C HIS A 75 55.38 23.46 -10.28
N ILE A 76 55.21 24.32 -9.26
CA ILE A 76 54.25 25.43 -9.26
C ILE A 76 54.55 26.39 -10.41
N ASN A 77 55.81 26.83 -10.56
CA ASN A 77 56.20 27.75 -11.63
C ASN A 77 56.00 27.17 -13.04
N LEU A 78 56.27 25.88 -13.23
CA LEU A 78 56.05 25.22 -14.52
C LEU A 78 54.55 25.08 -14.82
N ILE A 79 53.75 24.74 -13.82
CA ILE A 79 52.29 24.68 -13.94
C ILE A 79 51.69 26.06 -14.19
N GLU A 80 52.13 27.12 -13.51
CA GLU A 80 51.69 28.50 -13.77
C GLU A 80 51.88 28.90 -15.23
N LYS A 81 53.04 28.56 -15.81
CA LYS A 81 53.32 28.83 -17.22
C LYS A 81 52.40 28.01 -18.14
N LEU A 82 52.15 26.74 -17.83
CA LEU A 82 51.24 25.88 -18.59
C LEU A 82 49.78 26.33 -18.50
N LEU A 83 49.33 26.83 -17.34
CA LEU A 83 48.01 27.40 -17.14
C LEU A 83 47.77 28.63 -18.02
N LEU A 84 48.78 29.49 -18.18
CA LEU A 84 48.70 30.64 -19.10
C LEU A 84 48.54 30.20 -20.57
N TYR A 85 49.15 29.08 -20.97
CA TYR A 85 48.96 28.51 -22.31
C TYR A 85 47.57 27.92 -22.50
N GLU A 86 47.06 27.21 -21.49
CA GLU A 86 45.70 26.69 -21.51
C GLU A 86 44.71 27.85 -21.65
N GLN A 87 44.83 28.91 -20.84
CA GLN A 87 43.97 30.09 -20.92
C GLN A 87 43.92 30.74 -22.31
N LYS A 88 45.07 30.86 -22.98
CA LYS A 88 45.17 31.45 -24.32
C LYS A 88 44.51 30.59 -25.40
N ASN A 89 44.43 29.28 -25.21
CA ASN A 89 43.96 28.32 -26.23
C ASN A 89 42.54 27.76 -25.98
N ILE A 90 41.82 28.22 -24.96
CA ILE A 90 40.44 27.77 -24.65
C ILE A 90 39.43 28.08 -25.77
N SER A 91 39.68 29.08 -26.62
CA SER A 91 38.76 29.45 -27.71
C SER A 91 38.80 28.49 -28.91
N SER A 92 39.83 27.64 -29.03
CA SER A 92 39.83 26.56 -30.00
C SER A 92 39.09 25.37 -29.40
N HIS A 93 38.03 24.89 -30.05
CA HIS A 93 37.25 23.71 -29.64
C HIS A 93 38.06 22.38 -29.58
N LEU A 94 39.40 22.43 -29.63
CA LEU A 94 40.32 21.30 -29.58
C LEU A 94 41.05 21.29 -28.23
N PRO A 95 41.18 20.14 -27.55
CA PRO A 95 41.94 20.04 -26.32
C PRO A 95 43.42 20.33 -26.57
N LEU A 96 44.01 21.23 -25.76
CA LEU A 96 45.41 21.63 -25.87
C LEU A 96 46.37 20.46 -25.54
N PHE A 97 45.99 19.64 -24.56
CA PHE A 97 46.82 18.57 -24.02
C PHE A 97 46.40 17.21 -24.60
N SER A 98 47.38 16.39 -24.97
CA SER A 98 47.15 14.98 -25.30
C SER A 98 46.93 14.15 -24.03
N ILE A 99 46.43 12.92 -24.18
CA ILE A 99 46.28 11.97 -23.06
C ILE A 99 47.61 11.75 -22.33
N GLN A 100 48.75 11.74 -23.04
CA GLN A 100 50.07 11.64 -22.42
C GLN A 100 50.40 12.89 -21.61
N ASP A 101 50.13 14.07 -22.14
CA ASP A 101 50.35 15.34 -21.44
C ASP A 101 49.48 15.44 -20.16
N GLU A 102 48.23 14.97 -20.23
CA GLU A 102 47.34 14.87 -19.07
C GLU A 102 47.87 13.93 -17.99
N THR A 103 48.54 12.83 -18.35
CA THR A 103 49.18 11.93 -17.36
C THR A 103 50.38 12.59 -16.67
N ILE A 104 51.17 13.41 -17.39
CA ILE A 104 52.28 14.18 -16.81
C ILE A 104 51.74 15.27 -15.87
N LEU A 105 50.74 16.01 -16.32
CA LEU A 105 50.08 17.07 -15.52
C LEU A 105 49.43 16.51 -14.26
N SER A 106 48.69 15.41 -14.37
CA SER A 106 48.06 14.75 -13.23
C SER A 106 49.08 14.26 -12.20
N ARG A 107 50.22 13.72 -12.64
CA ARG A 107 51.31 13.31 -11.75
C ARG A 107 51.99 14.51 -11.08
N SER A 108 52.21 15.60 -11.81
CA SER A 108 52.76 16.83 -11.24
C SER A 108 51.81 17.45 -10.20
N LEU A 109 50.51 17.47 -10.50
CA LEU A 109 49.47 17.94 -9.59
C LEU A 109 49.38 17.09 -8.32
N SER A 110 49.52 15.77 -8.46
CA SER A 110 49.53 14.88 -7.30
C SER A 110 50.71 15.18 -6.38
N PHE A 111 51.91 15.47 -6.91
CA PHE A 111 53.04 15.94 -6.10
C PHE A 111 52.74 17.25 -5.37
N ILE A 112 52.14 18.24 -6.04
CA ILE A 112 51.75 19.51 -5.41
C ILE A 112 50.77 19.27 -4.26
N ILE A 113 49.77 18.42 -4.45
CA ILE A 113 48.72 18.20 -3.46
C ILE A 113 49.25 17.36 -2.30
N PHE A 114 50.01 16.29 -2.58
CA PHE A 114 50.51 15.41 -1.54
C PHE A 114 51.62 16.06 -0.71
N LEU A 115 52.68 16.58 -1.34
CA LEU A 115 53.79 17.20 -0.60
C LEU A 115 53.46 18.62 -0.13
N GLY A 116 52.49 19.28 -0.77
CA GLY A 116 52.14 20.67 -0.48
C GLY A 116 50.93 20.89 0.43
N LEU A 117 49.94 19.99 0.41
CA LEU A 117 48.78 20.06 1.30
C LEU A 117 48.77 18.92 2.31
N VAL A 118 48.66 17.68 1.83
CA VAL A 118 48.42 16.50 2.69
C VAL A 118 49.55 16.26 3.68
N PHE A 119 50.81 16.44 3.24
CA PHE A 119 52.01 16.32 4.06
C PHE A 119 51.99 17.24 5.30
N HIS A 120 51.30 18.37 5.19
CA HIS A 120 51.19 19.38 6.24
C HIS A 120 49.97 19.21 7.15
N PHE A 121 49.09 18.23 6.89
CA PHE A 121 47.96 17.95 7.76
C PHE A 121 48.38 17.47 9.14
N ASP A 122 47.69 17.93 10.17
CA ASP A 122 47.87 17.40 11.52
C ASP A 122 47.26 15.99 11.63
N ASP A 123 47.71 15.26 12.64
CA ASP A 123 47.37 13.86 12.80
C ASP A 123 45.84 13.69 13.02
N GLY A 124 45.25 12.74 12.29
CA GLY A 124 43.81 12.44 12.36
C GLY A 124 42.89 13.23 11.43
N ILE A 125 43.37 14.26 10.72
CA ILE A 125 42.55 15.09 9.79
C ILE A 125 42.20 14.35 8.50
N PHE A 126 43.13 13.55 7.98
CA PHE A 126 42.94 12.72 6.80
C PHE A 126 43.25 11.27 7.16
N ILE A 127 42.54 10.30 6.57
CA ILE A 127 42.89 8.88 6.69
C ILE A 127 44.36 8.79 6.31
N SER A 128 45.19 8.28 7.22
CA SER A 128 46.64 8.40 7.20
C SER A 128 47.23 8.33 5.80
N ILE A 129 48.18 9.22 5.50
CA ILE A 129 49.06 9.23 4.31
C ILE A 129 49.48 7.79 3.89
N GLU A 130 49.57 6.89 4.87
CA GLU A 130 49.83 5.45 4.76
C GLU A 130 48.80 4.66 3.94
N ASN A 131 47.50 4.97 3.98
CA ASN A 131 46.47 4.22 3.26
C ASN A 131 46.40 4.60 1.77
N TYR A 132 46.73 5.85 1.42
CA TYR A 132 46.73 6.32 0.02
C TYR A 132 48.02 5.91 -0.72
N LEU A 133 49.13 5.81 0.01
CA LEU A 133 50.45 5.42 -0.51
C LEU A 133 50.77 3.92 -0.34
N LYS A 134 49.74 3.07 -0.22
CA LYS A 134 49.85 1.61 0.03
C LYS A 134 50.70 0.82 -0.97
N TYR A 135 51.20 1.43 -2.03
CA TYR A 135 52.00 0.78 -3.08
C TYR A 135 53.38 1.39 -3.32
N SER A 136 53.91 2.26 -2.44
CA SER A 136 55.27 2.80 -2.60
C SER A 136 56.11 2.74 -1.32
N ASN A 137 57.27 2.08 -1.38
CA ASN A 137 58.26 2.00 -0.27
C ASN A 137 58.85 3.36 0.14
N THR A 138 58.62 4.42 -0.63
CA THR A 138 59.03 5.81 -0.36
C THR A 138 58.14 6.53 0.67
N SER A 139 57.03 5.90 1.10
CA SER A 139 55.96 6.50 1.92
C SER A 139 56.29 6.69 3.42
N ILE A 140 57.01 5.75 4.04
CA ILE A 140 57.37 5.80 5.47
C ILE A 140 58.43 6.89 5.75
N HIS A 141 59.26 7.18 4.75
CA HIS A 141 60.41 8.07 4.87
C HIS A 141 60.02 9.55 4.77
N LEU A 142 58.99 9.88 3.97
CA LEU A 142 58.44 11.24 3.91
C LEU A 142 57.83 11.65 5.26
N LEU A 143 57.13 10.77 5.98
CA LEU A 143 56.59 11.06 7.32
C LEU A 143 57.67 11.46 8.33
N LYS A 144 58.89 10.93 8.19
CA LYS A 144 60.06 11.31 9.01
C LYS A 144 60.61 12.70 8.67
N LEU A 145 60.41 13.21 7.45
CA LEU A 145 60.69 14.61 7.15
C LEU A 145 59.70 15.55 7.84
N LYS A 146 58.44 15.13 8.03
CA LYS A 146 57.40 15.94 8.69
C LYS A 146 57.78 16.27 10.14
N THR A 147 58.42 15.34 10.85
CA THR A 147 58.84 15.53 12.26
C THR A 147 59.98 16.53 12.40
N SER A 148 60.77 16.77 11.34
CA SER A 148 61.84 17.77 11.32
C SER A 148 61.34 19.22 11.16
N LEU A 149 60.07 19.40 10.81
CA LEU A 149 59.45 20.70 10.54
C LEU A 149 58.69 21.24 11.77
N THR A 150 58.91 22.52 12.09
CA THR A 150 58.08 23.21 13.10
C THR A 150 56.64 23.32 12.62
N HIS A 151 55.68 23.32 13.55
CA HIS A 151 54.27 23.49 13.23
C HIS A 151 54.00 24.78 12.45
N HIS A 152 54.66 25.88 12.82
CA HIS A 152 54.56 27.17 12.09
C HIS A 152 54.94 27.04 10.61
N ASN A 153 56.08 26.41 10.32
CA ASN A 153 56.56 26.26 8.93
C ASN A 153 55.62 25.36 8.12
N ARG A 154 55.04 24.32 8.73
CA ARG A 154 54.03 23.47 8.06
C ARG A 154 52.80 24.28 7.68
N MET A 155 52.25 25.11 8.57
CA MET A 155 51.06 25.91 8.28
C MET A 155 51.34 27.03 7.27
N TYR A 156 52.52 27.65 7.33
CA TYR A 156 52.96 28.64 6.34
C TYR A 156 53.04 28.04 4.93
N ASN A 157 53.73 26.90 4.79
CA ASN A 157 53.87 26.22 3.50
C ASN A 157 52.52 25.76 2.94
N LEU A 158 51.64 25.22 3.80
CA LEU A 158 50.27 24.83 3.43
C LEU A 158 49.46 26.03 2.92
N ASN A 159 49.50 27.18 3.62
CA ASN A 159 48.76 28.38 3.19
C ASN A 159 49.27 28.92 1.85
N GLN A 160 50.58 28.94 1.62
CA GLN A 160 51.15 29.40 0.35
C GLN A 160 50.68 28.54 -0.84
N ILE A 161 50.71 27.21 -0.68
CA ILE A 161 50.30 26.28 -1.73
C ILE A 161 48.78 26.32 -1.94
N LEU A 162 48.01 26.45 -0.87
CA LEU A 162 46.56 26.61 -0.95
C LEU A 162 46.17 27.89 -1.72
N ASN A 163 46.83 29.02 -1.43
CA ASN A 163 46.58 30.27 -2.14
C ASN A 163 46.94 30.19 -3.62
N PHE A 164 48.04 29.50 -3.97
CA PHE A 164 48.39 29.23 -5.35
C PHE A 164 47.28 28.44 -6.08
N LEU A 165 46.81 27.34 -5.48
CA LEU A 165 45.75 26.51 -6.06
C LEU A 165 44.43 27.27 -6.16
N MET A 166 44.04 28.04 -5.13
CA MET A 166 42.81 28.84 -5.15
C MET A 166 42.88 29.97 -6.18
N LYS A 167 44.02 30.67 -6.31
CA LYS A 167 44.24 31.67 -7.37
C LYS A 167 44.10 31.05 -8.76
N SER A 168 44.57 29.82 -8.94
CA SER A 168 44.40 29.09 -10.19
C SER A 168 42.92 28.76 -10.43
N ILE A 169 42.20 28.23 -9.43
CA ILE A 169 40.78 27.88 -9.52
C ILE A 169 39.89 29.11 -9.81
N ILE A 170 40.19 30.27 -9.22
CA ILE A 170 39.39 31.49 -9.38
C ILE A 170 39.64 32.15 -10.76
N ASN A 171 40.88 32.13 -11.25
CA ASN A 171 41.23 32.82 -12.50
C ASN A 171 41.03 31.97 -13.76
N LEU A 172 40.86 30.65 -13.65
CA LEU A 172 40.72 29.74 -14.79
C LEU A 172 39.25 29.49 -15.15
N ASN A 173 39.01 29.19 -16.43
CA ASN A 173 37.68 28.77 -16.90
C ASN A 173 37.34 27.37 -16.36
N LYS A 174 36.08 27.14 -15.97
CA LYS A 174 35.55 25.87 -15.45
C LYS A 174 35.81 24.67 -16.38
N ASN A 175 35.98 24.91 -17.68
CA ASN A 175 36.26 23.87 -18.68
C ASN A 175 37.75 23.51 -18.85
N SER A 176 38.66 24.14 -18.11
CA SER A 176 40.08 23.75 -18.12
C SER A 176 40.27 22.33 -17.56
N PHE A 177 41.20 21.57 -18.16
CA PHE A 177 41.62 20.26 -17.66
C PHE A 177 42.04 20.37 -16.20
N PHE A 178 42.79 21.43 -15.86
CA PHE A 178 43.31 21.65 -14.52
C PHE A 178 42.20 21.77 -13.47
N ILE A 179 41.16 22.58 -13.72
CA ILE A 179 40.02 22.71 -12.81
C ILE A 179 39.25 21.38 -12.73
N GLN A 180 38.95 20.75 -13.86
CA GLN A 180 38.20 19.49 -13.88
C GLN A 180 38.93 18.38 -13.11
N TYR A 181 40.24 18.28 -13.28
CA TYR A 181 41.08 17.28 -12.62
C TYR A 181 41.22 17.52 -11.12
N LEU A 182 41.51 18.77 -10.71
CA LEU A 182 41.57 19.14 -9.29
C LEU A 182 40.22 18.94 -8.60
N TYR A 183 39.15 19.37 -9.23
CA TYR A 183 37.79 19.27 -8.69
C TYR A 183 37.36 17.81 -8.51
N LYS A 184 37.61 16.95 -9.51
CA LYS A 184 37.21 15.55 -9.48
C LYS A 184 37.98 14.73 -8.44
N ASN A 185 39.28 14.98 -8.31
CA ASN A 185 40.17 14.08 -7.56
C ASN A 185 40.65 14.63 -6.21
N TYR A 186 40.69 15.95 -6.02
CA TYR A 186 41.40 16.57 -4.89
C TYR A 186 40.63 17.67 -4.15
N LEU A 187 39.31 17.77 -4.35
CA LEU A 187 38.48 18.75 -3.68
C LEU A 187 38.47 18.56 -2.15
N LEU A 188 38.53 17.31 -1.68
CA LEU A 188 38.50 17.00 -0.25
C LEU A 188 39.73 17.58 0.46
N GLU A 189 40.91 17.42 -0.13
CA GLU A 189 42.17 17.94 0.36
C GLU A 189 42.13 19.47 0.45
N LEU A 190 41.61 20.13 -0.59
CA LEU A 190 41.42 21.59 -0.56
C LEU A 190 40.50 22.03 0.58
N ILE A 191 39.37 21.34 0.78
CA ILE A 191 38.44 21.64 1.89
C ILE A 191 39.13 21.45 3.24
N LEU A 192 39.84 20.34 3.43
CA LEU A 192 40.55 20.03 4.67
C LEU A 192 41.67 21.04 4.97
N SER A 193 42.41 21.49 3.95
CA SER A 193 43.42 22.55 4.10
C SER A 193 42.82 23.85 4.64
N HIS A 194 41.69 24.29 4.10
CA HIS A 194 41.01 25.48 4.60
C HIS A 194 40.46 25.27 6.02
N LEU A 195 39.83 24.12 6.30
CA LEU A 195 39.30 23.82 7.63
C LEU A 195 40.40 23.77 8.69
N GLN A 196 41.55 23.19 8.36
CA GLN A 196 42.71 23.15 9.25
C GLN A 196 43.23 24.55 9.53
N LEU A 197 43.45 25.39 8.51
CA LEU A 197 43.95 26.76 8.66
C LEU A 197 42.99 27.70 9.40
N LEU A 198 41.69 27.44 9.34
CA LEU A 198 40.68 28.26 10.01
C LEU A 198 40.39 27.82 11.45
N TYR A 199 40.40 26.52 11.72
CA TYR A 199 39.78 25.98 12.93
C TYR A 199 40.67 25.05 13.76
N SER A 200 41.88 24.68 13.30
CA SER A 200 42.77 23.83 14.09
C SER A 200 43.16 24.51 15.41
N PRO A 201 42.99 23.86 16.57
CA PRO A 201 43.28 24.46 17.88
C PRO A 201 44.77 24.76 18.08
N ASN A 202 45.65 24.09 17.33
CA ASN A 202 47.10 24.27 17.37
C ASN A 202 47.57 25.58 16.71
N LEU A 203 46.67 26.30 16.04
CA LEU A 203 46.97 27.60 15.41
C LEU A 203 47.02 28.77 16.40
N LYS A 204 46.52 28.58 17.63
CA LYS A 204 46.35 29.65 18.65
C LYS A 204 47.64 30.40 19.03
N TYR A 205 48.81 29.86 18.71
CA TYR A 205 50.10 30.45 19.05
C TYR A 205 50.94 30.88 17.85
N THR A 206 50.48 30.67 16.61
CA THR A 206 51.37 30.76 15.44
C THR A 206 51.14 31.92 14.47
N ILE A 207 49.97 32.59 14.43
CA ILE A 207 49.64 33.41 13.24
C ILE A 207 48.94 34.72 13.59
N GLU A 208 49.67 35.83 13.46
CA GLU A 208 49.13 37.19 13.23
C GLU A 208 48.97 37.49 11.72
N ASN A 209 49.40 36.59 10.82
CA ASN A 209 49.69 36.91 9.40
C ASN A 209 48.79 36.26 8.34
N PHE A 210 47.78 35.45 8.67
CA PHE A 210 46.84 34.93 7.67
C PHE A 210 45.55 35.73 7.68
N SER A 211 45.18 36.28 6.53
CA SER A 211 43.89 36.93 6.33
C SER A 211 42.78 35.88 6.40
N SER A 212 42.23 35.67 7.60
CA SER A 212 41.12 34.73 7.83
C SER A 212 39.95 34.98 6.87
N GLN A 213 39.65 36.24 6.58
CA GLN A 213 38.64 36.67 5.59
C GLN A 213 38.84 36.01 4.22
N ASN A 214 40.06 36.02 3.70
CA ASN A 214 40.37 35.48 2.36
C ASN A 214 40.19 33.94 2.32
N LEU A 215 40.52 33.25 3.42
CA LEU A 215 40.29 31.80 3.56
C LEU A 215 38.80 31.46 3.65
N TYR A 216 38.00 32.30 4.33
CA TYR A 216 36.54 32.18 4.35
C TYR A 216 35.91 32.39 2.98
N GLU A 217 36.34 33.44 2.26
CA GLU A 217 35.88 33.74 0.90
C GLU A 217 36.20 32.60 -0.07
N ASN A 218 37.41 32.03 0.00
CA ASN A 218 37.81 30.88 -0.79
C ASN A 218 36.96 29.63 -0.51
N LEU A 219 36.66 29.34 0.76
CA LEU A 219 35.74 28.25 1.12
C LEU A 219 34.32 28.48 0.60
N ASN A 220 33.82 29.70 0.71
CA ASN A 220 32.49 30.06 0.19
C ASN A 220 32.45 29.95 -1.33
N TYR A 221 33.51 30.37 -2.02
CA TYR A 221 33.64 30.20 -3.47
C TYR A 221 33.57 28.72 -3.87
N LEU A 222 34.25 27.82 -3.14
CA LEU A 222 34.15 26.38 -3.37
C LEU A 222 32.74 25.85 -3.09
N LYS A 223 32.10 26.30 -2.00
CA LYS A 223 30.73 25.92 -1.64
C LYS A 223 29.72 26.35 -2.71
N GLU A 224 29.85 27.54 -3.28
CA GLU A 224 28.90 28.09 -4.27
C GLU A 224 29.12 27.53 -5.67
N ASN A 225 30.38 27.50 -6.16
CA ASN A 225 30.67 27.08 -7.52
C ASN A 225 30.65 25.56 -7.72
N PHE A 226 30.78 24.80 -6.64
CA PHE A 226 30.95 23.37 -6.66
C PHE A 226 30.04 22.63 -5.66
N SER A 227 28.90 23.23 -5.32
CA SER A 227 27.97 22.81 -4.26
C SER A 227 27.71 21.31 -4.17
N LYS A 228 27.38 20.66 -5.29
CA LYS A 228 27.04 19.23 -5.34
C LYS A 228 28.16 18.32 -4.81
N ILE A 229 29.36 18.43 -5.38
CA ILE A 229 30.50 17.60 -4.96
C ILE A 229 31.06 18.11 -3.62
N PHE A 230 31.00 19.41 -3.33
CA PHE A 230 31.38 19.94 -2.02
C PHE A 230 30.58 19.27 -0.90
N ILE A 231 29.25 19.23 -1.04
CA ILE A 231 28.36 18.56 -0.07
C ILE A 231 28.65 17.05 -0.01
N GLN A 232 28.87 16.40 -1.16
CA GLN A 232 29.25 14.98 -1.21
C GLN A 232 30.53 14.70 -0.40
N GLN A 233 31.56 15.53 -0.56
CA GLN A 233 32.83 15.37 0.16
C GLN A 233 32.68 15.64 1.65
N ILE A 234 31.88 16.64 2.06
CA ILE A 234 31.59 16.90 3.47
C ILE A 234 30.79 15.75 4.12
N LEU A 235 29.81 15.17 3.40
CA LEU A 235 29.05 14.00 3.87
C LEU A 235 29.94 12.77 4.04
N LEU A 236 30.79 12.48 3.05
CA LEU A 236 31.79 11.41 3.13
C LEU A 236 32.72 11.63 4.32
N LEU A 237 33.24 12.85 4.48
CA LEU A 237 34.12 13.21 5.57
C LEU A 237 33.42 13.02 6.93
N ASN A 238 32.20 13.51 7.11
CA ASN A 238 31.45 13.35 8.36
C ASN A 238 31.21 11.85 8.70
N ARG A 239 30.90 11.03 7.69
CA ARG A 239 30.77 9.57 7.85
C ARG A 239 32.09 8.92 8.25
N LEU A 240 33.19 9.21 7.56
CA LEU A 240 34.51 8.65 7.84
C LEU A 240 35.03 9.06 9.24
N LEU A 241 34.82 10.31 9.62
CA LEU A 241 35.17 10.82 10.94
C LEU A 241 34.35 10.13 12.03
N SER A 242 33.07 9.83 11.80
CA SER A 242 32.24 9.11 12.78
C SER A 242 32.74 7.68 13.08
N THR A 243 33.39 7.03 12.12
CA THR A 243 33.88 5.64 12.25
C THR A 243 35.31 5.52 12.80
N THR A 244 36.10 6.59 12.79
CA THR A 244 37.53 6.56 13.12
C THR A 244 37.79 7.07 14.54
N ILE A 245 38.48 6.25 15.35
CA ILE A 245 38.75 6.53 16.77
C ILE A 245 39.72 7.73 16.95
N ASN A 246 40.59 7.99 15.97
CA ASN A 246 41.66 9.00 16.06
C ASN A 246 41.36 10.33 15.35
N SER A 247 40.12 10.60 14.94
CA SER A 247 39.79 11.83 14.23
C SER A 247 39.47 13.01 15.16
N PRO A 248 39.94 14.24 14.86
CA PRO A 248 39.80 15.39 15.75
C PRO A 248 38.35 15.85 15.91
N LEU A 249 37.94 16.10 17.16
CA LEU A 249 36.57 16.50 17.51
C LEU A 249 36.19 17.87 16.90
N TRP A 250 37.13 18.81 16.81
CA TRP A 250 36.89 20.12 16.20
C TRP A 250 36.47 19.99 14.73
N LEU A 251 37.13 19.10 13.97
CA LEU A 251 36.84 18.88 12.55
C LEU A 251 35.45 18.28 12.36
N LYS A 252 35.08 17.29 13.20
CA LYS A 252 33.71 16.72 13.22
C LYS A 252 32.66 17.80 13.43
N ASN A 253 32.86 18.64 14.43
CA ASN A 253 31.92 19.72 14.77
C ASN A 253 31.78 20.71 13.60
N HIS A 254 32.87 21.14 12.96
CA HIS A 254 32.80 22.06 11.84
C HIS A 254 32.15 21.46 10.59
N CYS A 255 32.41 20.18 10.27
CA CYS A 255 31.72 19.48 9.18
C CYS A 255 30.21 19.40 9.45
N GLY A 256 29.82 19.09 10.70
CA GLY A 256 28.41 19.10 11.13
C GLY A 256 27.77 20.49 11.02
N ASN A 257 28.49 21.55 11.38
CA ASN A 257 28.00 22.93 11.27
C ASN A 257 27.81 23.35 9.80
N ILE A 258 28.71 22.94 8.90
CA ILE A 258 28.56 23.19 7.46
C ILE A 258 27.30 22.49 6.92
N LEU A 259 27.11 21.21 7.25
CA LEU A 259 25.89 20.47 6.86
C LEU A 259 24.62 21.11 7.44
N THR A 260 24.68 21.55 8.70
CA THR A 260 23.58 22.28 9.35
C THR A 260 23.25 23.57 8.60
N SER A 261 24.26 24.34 8.20
CA SER A 261 24.07 25.56 7.41
C SER A 261 23.44 25.31 6.03
N ILE A 262 23.63 24.12 5.46
CA ILE A 262 23.03 23.71 4.19
C ILE A 262 21.57 23.32 4.41
N LEU A 263 21.28 22.53 5.45
CA LEU A 263 19.91 22.12 5.80
C LEU A 263 19.00 23.33 6.07
N ILE A 264 19.53 24.35 6.74
CA ILE A 264 18.80 25.54 7.21
C ILE A 264 18.80 26.68 6.18
N ASN A 265 19.44 26.48 5.03
CA ASN A 265 19.60 27.52 4.04
C ASN A 265 18.24 28.14 3.62
N THR A 266 18.21 29.46 3.43
CA THR A 266 16.99 30.27 3.24
C THR A 266 16.20 29.94 1.98
N ASN A 267 16.79 29.15 1.07
CA ASN A 267 16.17 28.77 -0.20
C ASN A 267 15.26 27.54 -0.09
N ASN A 268 15.02 27.00 1.11
CA ASN A 268 14.12 25.86 1.39
C ASN A 268 14.40 24.55 0.60
N HIS A 269 15.56 24.41 -0.05
CA HIS A 269 15.92 23.20 -0.81
C HIS A 269 17.13 22.46 -0.22
N GLY A 270 17.54 22.78 1.02
CA GLY A 270 18.72 22.20 1.66
C GLY A 270 18.63 20.69 1.85
N ILE A 271 17.47 20.20 2.30
CA ILE A 271 17.20 18.77 2.47
C ILE A 271 17.21 18.08 1.10
N GLN A 272 16.55 18.65 0.10
CA GLN A 272 16.50 18.09 -1.26
C GLN A 272 17.90 17.92 -1.86
N GLN A 273 18.76 18.94 -1.74
CA GLN A 273 20.14 18.89 -2.24
C GLN A 273 20.94 17.74 -1.62
N ILE A 274 20.81 17.53 -0.31
CA ILE A 274 21.50 16.43 0.39
C ILE A 274 20.96 15.08 -0.07
N LEU A 275 19.64 14.94 -0.21
CA LEU A 275 19.03 13.70 -0.66
C LEU A 275 19.41 13.36 -2.11
N ASP A 276 19.39 14.33 -3.03
CA ASP A 276 19.81 14.10 -4.42
C ASP A 276 21.23 13.53 -4.50
N ILE A 277 22.17 14.08 -3.72
CA ILE A 277 23.57 13.63 -3.69
C ILE A 277 23.71 12.21 -3.15
N ILE A 278 23.01 11.91 -2.05
CA ILE A 278 23.09 10.58 -1.43
C ILE A 278 22.48 9.52 -2.36
N PHE A 279 21.33 9.81 -2.95
CA PHE A 279 20.60 8.85 -3.79
C PHE A 279 21.18 8.71 -5.21
N GLU A 280 22.03 9.63 -5.67
CA GLU A 280 22.79 9.43 -6.91
C GLU A 280 23.97 8.47 -6.73
N SER A 281 24.56 8.44 -5.53
CA SER A 281 25.75 7.64 -5.24
C SER A 281 25.43 6.28 -4.62
N THR A 282 24.24 6.12 -4.04
CA THR A 282 23.84 4.89 -3.33
C THR A 282 22.44 4.43 -3.71
N LEU A 283 22.28 3.11 -3.89
CA LEU A 283 20.96 2.52 -4.14
C LEU A 283 20.11 2.58 -2.87
N PRO A 284 18.87 3.10 -2.95
CA PRO A 284 18.03 3.28 -1.78
C PRO A 284 17.59 1.94 -1.17
N ASN A 285 17.60 1.87 0.16
CA ASN A 285 17.08 0.76 0.95
C ASN A 285 16.62 1.25 2.33
N ASP A 286 15.87 0.42 3.06
CA ASP A 286 15.28 0.80 4.36
C ASP A 286 16.32 1.22 5.40
N ARG A 287 17.51 0.59 5.39
CA ARG A 287 18.61 0.92 6.31
C ARG A 287 19.15 2.32 6.06
N LEU A 288 19.32 2.68 4.78
CA LEU A 288 19.73 4.01 4.38
C LEU A 288 18.67 5.03 4.77
N TYR A 289 17.38 4.74 4.54
CA TYR A 289 16.30 5.64 4.93
C TYR A 289 16.28 5.94 6.42
N ILE A 290 16.40 4.91 7.26
CA ILE A 290 16.48 5.07 8.72
C ILE A 290 17.73 5.88 9.11
N SER A 291 18.87 5.65 8.46
CA SER A 291 20.11 6.37 8.77
C SER A 291 20.01 7.86 8.45
N ILE A 292 19.39 8.22 7.33
CA ILE A 292 19.19 9.61 6.91
C ILE A 292 18.12 10.28 7.79
N SER A 293 17.04 9.57 8.10
CA SER A 293 16.01 10.04 9.04
C SER A 293 16.60 10.40 10.40
N LYS A 294 17.52 9.57 10.93
CA LYS A 294 18.21 9.88 12.18
C LYS A 294 19.01 11.17 12.11
N ILE A 295 19.62 11.47 10.96
CA ILE A 295 20.36 12.72 10.76
C ILE A 295 19.39 13.90 10.75
N LEU A 296 18.34 13.84 9.93
CA LEU A 296 17.35 14.92 9.81
C LEU A 296 16.58 15.18 11.12
N SER A 297 16.30 14.14 11.90
CA SER A 297 15.60 14.23 13.19
C SER A 297 16.50 14.58 14.37
N THR A 298 17.81 14.79 14.17
CA THR A 298 18.73 15.22 15.23
C THR A 298 18.95 16.72 15.17
N CYS A 299 18.43 17.44 16.18
CA CYS A 299 18.62 18.87 16.29
C CYS A 299 20.12 19.19 16.49
N PRO A 300 20.70 20.08 15.65
CA PRO A 300 22.06 20.57 15.85
C PRO A 300 22.23 21.24 17.21
N LYS A 301 23.37 21.04 17.88
CA LYS A 301 23.64 21.61 19.22
C LYS A 301 23.62 23.14 19.28
N GLN A 302 23.74 23.80 18.13
CA GLN A 302 23.83 25.25 18.00
C GLN A 302 22.46 25.94 18.01
N LEU A 303 21.39 25.18 17.81
CA LEU A 303 20.04 25.69 17.64
C LEU A 303 19.10 25.05 18.63
N LYS A 304 18.03 25.77 18.97
CA LYS A 304 16.92 25.19 19.71
C LYS A 304 16.05 24.33 18.78
N PRO A 305 15.39 23.28 19.30
CA PRO A 305 14.50 22.45 18.50
C PRO A 305 13.46 23.25 17.71
N ASP A 306 12.84 24.26 18.32
CA ASP A 306 11.81 25.10 17.71
C ASP A 306 12.36 25.86 16.49
N GLU A 307 13.51 26.52 16.65
CA GLU A 307 14.19 27.25 15.58
C GLU A 307 14.59 26.32 14.43
N TYR A 308 15.06 25.12 14.75
CA TYR A 308 15.43 24.12 13.75
C TYR A 308 14.22 23.62 12.96
N ILE A 309 13.12 23.27 13.65
CA ILE A 309 11.88 22.78 13.01
C ILE A 309 11.28 23.85 12.09
N GLN A 310 11.29 25.12 12.50
CA GLN A 310 10.82 26.23 11.65
C GLN A 310 11.58 26.33 10.32
N CYS A 311 12.88 26.01 10.33
CA CYS A 311 13.71 26.08 9.12
C CYS A 311 13.47 24.91 8.16
N ILE A 312 13.09 23.74 8.67
CA ILE A 312 12.96 22.52 7.86
C ILE A 312 11.52 22.14 7.50
N LYS A 313 10.51 22.64 8.24
CA LYS A 313 9.11 22.16 8.12
C LYS A 313 8.55 22.21 6.70
N PHE A 314 8.74 23.32 5.98
CA PHE A 314 8.22 23.46 4.62
C PHE A 314 8.92 22.54 3.63
N GLN A 315 10.24 22.33 3.79
CA GLN A 315 10.99 21.39 2.95
C GLN A 315 10.50 19.95 3.18
N LEU A 316 10.21 19.58 4.44
CA LEU A 316 9.66 18.27 4.76
C LEU A 316 8.29 18.10 4.11
N ILE A 317 7.38 19.06 4.27
CA ILE A 317 6.02 19.00 3.68
C ILE A 317 6.08 18.87 2.16
N GLU A 318 6.86 19.72 1.47
CA GLU A 318 6.98 19.69 0.01
C GLU A 318 7.54 18.36 -0.50
N LEU A 319 8.54 17.79 0.20
CA LEU A 319 9.21 16.57 -0.22
C LEU A 319 8.43 15.28 0.08
N ILE A 320 7.31 15.32 0.83
CA ILE A 320 6.41 14.17 1.03
C ILE A 320 5.90 13.65 -0.32
N HIS A 321 5.60 14.54 -1.27
CA HIS A 321 5.03 14.17 -2.57
C HIS A 321 6.06 13.58 -3.56
N ASN A 322 7.36 13.73 -3.29
CA ASN A 322 8.39 13.21 -4.18
C ASN A 322 8.61 11.71 -3.92
N LYS A 323 8.13 10.85 -4.82
CA LYS A 323 8.23 9.37 -4.71
C LYS A 323 9.63 8.85 -4.36
N ARG A 324 10.70 9.52 -4.80
CA ARG A 324 12.09 9.13 -4.52
C ARG A 324 12.48 9.37 -3.05
N PHE A 325 11.93 10.43 -2.43
CA PHE A 325 12.32 10.91 -1.10
C PHE A 325 11.27 10.62 -0.02
N MET A 326 10.02 10.41 -0.43
CA MET A 326 8.85 10.15 0.42
C MET A 326 9.15 9.19 1.57
N PRO A 327 9.85 8.03 1.38
CA PRO A 327 10.15 7.13 2.49
C PRO A 327 10.99 7.78 3.60
N VAL A 328 12.04 8.51 3.23
CA VAL A 328 12.95 9.15 4.20
C VAL A 328 12.25 10.28 4.93
N ILE A 329 11.49 11.10 4.20
CA ILE A 329 10.81 12.26 4.75
C ILE A 329 9.75 11.84 5.78
N CYS A 330 8.92 10.86 5.44
CA CYS A 330 7.88 10.37 6.33
C CYS A 330 8.47 9.69 7.59
N ILE A 331 9.58 8.95 7.47
CA ILE A 331 10.28 8.39 8.65
C ILE A 331 10.86 9.53 9.50
N SER A 332 11.39 10.59 8.87
CA SER A 332 11.96 11.76 9.55
C SER A 332 10.91 12.52 10.35
N ILE A 333 9.71 12.71 9.80
CA ILE A 333 8.57 13.33 10.49
C ILE A 333 8.17 12.50 11.72
N ASN A 334 8.09 11.17 11.59
CA ASN A 334 7.79 10.27 12.69
C ASN A 334 8.88 10.28 13.78
N ASP A 335 10.15 10.30 13.40
CA ASP A 335 11.28 10.38 14.35
C ASP A 335 11.38 11.75 15.04
N LEU A 336 10.97 12.83 14.37
CA LEU A 336 10.82 14.15 14.99
C LEU A 336 9.64 14.17 15.96
N TYR A 337 8.49 13.59 15.58
CA TYR A 337 7.32 13.49 16.45
C TYR A 337 7.64 12.71 17.74
N LYS A 338 8.39 11.60 17.63
CA LYS A 338 8.91 10.81 18.76
C LYS A 338 9.65 11.66 19.81
N LYS A 339 10.39 12.68 19.36
CA LYS A 339 11.25 13.51 20.21
C LYS A 339 10.58 14.81 20.66
N TYR A 340 9.76 15.41 19.80
CA TYR A 340 9.25 16.77 19.93
C TYR A 340 7.74 16.82 19.61
N SER A 341 6.94 15.95 20.24
CA SER A 341 5.53 15.72 19.89
C SER A 341 4.68 16.99 19.77
N LYS A 342 4.68 17.85 20.79
CA LYS A 342 3.90 19.11 20.79
C LYS A 342 4.27 20.06 19.65
N LEU A 343 5.58 20.27 19.43
CA LEU A 343 6.06 21.16 18.37
C LEU A 343 5.69 20.67 16.98
N ILE A 344 5.77 19.36 16.74
CA ILE A 344 5.40 18.77 15.45
C ILE A 344 3.88 18.81 15.24
N GLN A 345 3.09 18.66 16.30
CA GLN A 345 1.63 18.87 16.26
C GLN A 345 1.31 20.31 15.82
N ASP A 346 1.91 21.30 16.47
CA ASP A 346 1.64 22.72 16.25
C ASP A 346 2.13 23.22 14.88
N GLU A 347 3.28 22.72 14.40
CA GLU A 347 3.97 23.29 13.23
C GLU A 347 3.80 22.49 11.93
N ILE A 348 3.66 21.16 12.00
CA ILE A 348 3.60 20.28 10.83
C ILE A 348 2.22 19.66 10.68
N PHE A 349 1.69 19.03 11.74
CA PHE A 349 0.37 18.39 11.66
C PHE A 349 -0.75 19.41 11.54
N SER A 350 -0.59 20.63 12.07
CA SER A 350 -1.52 21.74 11.84
C SER A 350 -1.74 22.05 10.35
N ILE A 351 -0.70 21.84 9.52
CA ILE A 351 -0.74 22.03 8.07
C ILE A 351 -1.22 20.75 7.38
N LEU A 352 -0.56 19.62 7.65
CA LEU A 352 -0.84 18.34 6.96
C LEU A 352 -2.23 17.80 7.27
N PHE A 353 -2.75 18.01 8.48
CA PHE A 353 -4.06 17.51 8.92
C PHE A 353 -5.10 18.63 9.02
N GLN A 354 -4.88 19.75 8.33
CA GLN A 354 -5.80 20.89 8.33
C GLN A 354 -7.26 20.46 8.10
N PRO A 355 -7.62 19.56 7.15
CA PRO A 355 -9.01 19.14 6.98
C PRO A 355 -9.60 18.44 8.20
N LEU A 356 -8.81 17.69 8.97
CA LEU A 356 -9.26 17.05 10.22
C LEU A 356 -9.47 18.07 11.34
N ILE A 357 -8.60 19.08 11.42
CA ILE A 357 -8.71 20.16 12.42
C ILE A 357 -9.95 21.02 12.14
N LEU A 358 -10.26 21.28 10.87
CA LEU A 358 -11.51 21.95 10.47
C LEU A 358 -12.74 21.14 10.90
N CYS A 359 -12.68 19.80 10.85
CA CYS A 359 -13.77 18.93 11.35
C CYS A 359 -14.05 19.11 12.85
N GLN A 360 -13.05 19.48 13.64
CA GLN A 360 -13.21 19.73 15.08
C GLN A 360 -13.82 21.11 15.37
N ASN A 361 -13.48 22.12 14.55
CA ASN A 361 -13.89 23.50 14.75
C ASN A 361 -15.18 23.83 13.99
N THR A 362 -16.32 23.44 14.53
CA THR A 362 -17.66 23.63 13.92
C THR A 362 -18.11 25.10 13.78
N LEU A 363 -17.33 26.07 14.29
CA LEU A 363 -17.60 27.50 14.22
C LEU A 363 -16.87 28.22 13.07
N SER A 364 -15.83 27.60 12.48
CA SER A 364 -15.13 28.18 11.34
C SER A 364 -15.88 27.83 10.05
N ASN A 365 -16.51 28.82 9.42
CA ASN A 365 -17.06 28.74 8.05
C ASN A 365 -15.95 28.61 6.98
N GLU A 366 -14.80 28.05 7.32
CA GLU A 366 -13.66 27.87 6.43
C GLU A 366 -13.90 26.65 5.54
N ILE A 367 -13.62 26.83 4.25
CA ILE A 367 -14.04 25.90 3.22
C ILE A 367 -12.81 25.27 2.57
N CYS A 368 -12.71 23.93 2.64
CA CYS A 368 -11.63 23.19 1.99
C CYS A 368 -11.97 22.99 0.50
N THR A 369 -11.02 23.27 -0.39
CA THR A 369 -11.15 23.00 -1.83
C THR A 369 -10.86 21.54 -2.17
N ASN A 370 -11.32 21.03 -3.32
CA ASN A 370 -11.00 19.67 -3.76
C ASN A 370 -9.49 19.41 -3.88
N GLU A 371 -8.72 20.37 -4.42
CA GLU A 371 -7.28 20.23 -4.56
C GLU A 371 -6.59 20.09 -3.19
N GLN A 372 -6.99 20.89 -2.20
CA GLN A 372 -6.49 20.78 -0.83
C GLN A 372 -6.85 19.44 -0.18
N PHE A 373 -8.06 18.93 -0.47
CA PHE A 373 -8.51 17.65 0.06
C PHE A 373 -7.79 16.46 -0.59
N GLU A 374 -7.54 16.50 -1.90
CA GLU A 374 -6.73 15.51 -2.61
C GLU A 374 -5.27 15.50 -2.13
N LEU A 375 -4.68 16.68 -1.92
CA LEU A 375 -3.35 16.81 -1.33
C LEU A 375 -3.31 16.18 0.07
N PHE A 376 -4.29 16.48 0.92
CA PHE A 376 -4.43 15.89 2.25
C PHE A 376 -4.54 14.36 2.23
N ILE A 377 -5.36 13.79 1.34
CA ILE A 377 -5.49 12.33 1.20
C ILE A 377 -4.14 11.71 0.82
N ASN A 378 -3.45 12.31 -0.14
CA ASN A 378 -2.14 11.84 -0.57
C ASN A 378 -1.10 11.94 0.56
N ASP A 379 -1.10 13.02 1.33
CA ASP A 379 -0.19 13.21 2.47
C ASP A 379 -0.44 12.20 3.58
N LEU A 380 -1.70 11.99 3.95
CA LEU A 380 -2.09 10.96 4.90
C LEU A 380 -1.66 9.57 4.43
N TYR A 381 -1.97 9.23 3.18
CA TYR A 381 -1.59 7.94 2.61
C TYR A 381 -0.08 7.73 2.67
N ASN A 382 0.72 8.69 2.21
CA ASN A 382 2.18 8.60 2.22
C ASN A 382 2.76 8.44 3.63
N LEU A 383 2.22 9.16 4.63
CA LEU A 383 2.67 9.07 6.01
C LEU A 383 2.35 7.72 6.66
N ILE A 384 1.16 7.18 6.40
CA ILE A 384 0.63 5.98 7.07
C ILE A 384 1.11 4.70 6.38
N ASN A 385 1.35 4.72 5.07
CA ASN A 385 1.78 3.56 4.29
C ASN A 385 3.16 3.03 4.75
N ILE A 386 3.99 3.85 5.39
CA ILE A 386 5.25 3.38 5.94
C ILE A 386 5.05 2.63 7.26
N ILE A 387 5.52 1.37 7.29
CA ILE A 387 5.42 0.47 8.43
C ILE A 387 6.00 1.09 9.72
N SER A 388 7.16 1.76 9.65
CA SER A 388 7.83 2.35 10.83
C SER A 388 7.12 3.53 11.49
N ASN A 389 6.03 4.04 10.90
CA ASN A 389 5.31 5.23 11.34
C ASN A 389 4.18 4.95 12.35
N GLU A 390 4.39 3.98 13.24
CA GLU A 390 3.39 3.55 14.24
C GLU A 390 2.87 4.69 15.13
N GLN A 391 3.72 5.64 15.53
CA GLN A 391 3.29 6.71 16.45
C GLN A 391 2.36 7.74 15.81
N ILE A 392 2.54 8.04 14.53
CA ILE A 392 1.63 8.91 13.78
C ILE A 392 0.27 8.22 13.65
N LYS A 393 0.26 6.91 13.38
CA LYS A 393 -0.99 6.12 13.34
C LYS A 393 -1.70 6.23 14.69
N ILE A 394 -1.01 5.94 15.80
CA ILE A 394 -1.57 6.05 17.16
C ILE A 394 -2.12 7.46 17.43
N TYR A 395 -1.39 8.51 17.02
CA TYR A 395 -1.84 9.90 17.18
C TYR A 395 -3.15 10.20 16.42
N LEU A 396 -3.26 9.75 15.17
CA LEU A 396 -4.49 9.89 14.37
C LEU A 396 -5.67 9.16 15.02
N TYR A 397 -5.42 8.00 15.62
CA TYR A 397 -6.43 7.22 16.32
C TYR A 397 -6.96 7.89 17.58
N GLU A 398 -6.06 8.41 18.42
CA GLU A 398 -6.44 9.02 19.68
C GLU A 398 -7.17 10.34 19.49
N ASN A 399 -6.83 11.10 18.44
CA ASN A 399 -7.28 12.48 18.30
C ASN A 399 -8.26 12.72 17.14
N TYR A 400 -8.28 11.89 16.08
CA TYR A 400 -9.02 12.19 14.84
C TYR A 400 -9.88 11.04 14.29
N LEU A 401 -10.06 9.94 15.03
CA LEU A 401 -10.80 8.77 14.54
C LEU A 401 -12.28 9.07 14.23
N ASN A 402 -12.93 9.92 15.01
CA ASN A 402 -14.33 10.29 14.76
C ASN A 402 -14.47 11.11 13.47
N GLU A 403 -13.52 12.02 13.24
CA GLU A 403 -13.43 12.90 12.08
C GLU A 403 -13.13 12.09 10.81
N LEU A 404 -12.18 11.15 10.87
CA LEU A 404 -11.85 10.25 9.75
C LEU A 404 -13.08 9.45 9.29
N ILE A 405 -13.85 8.89 10.23
CA ILE A 405 -15.04 8.09 9.89
C ILE A 405 -16.16 8.97 9.34
N ASN A 406 -16.37 10.16 9.90
CA ASN A 406 -17.35 11.12 9.38
C ASN A 406 -17.01 11.58 7.94
N ILE A 407 -15.73 11.78 7.65
CA ILE A 407 -15.24 12.06 6.30
C ILE A 407 -15.61 10.89 5.38
N TYR A 408 -15.31 9.66 5.77
CA TYR A 408 -15.63 8.48 4.95
C TYR A 408 -17.13 8.31 4.70
N ILE A 409 -17.97 8.42 5.73
CA ILE A 409 -19.43 8.34 5.60
C ILE A 409 -19.96 9.41 4.64
N SER A 410 -19.38 10.60 4.70
CA SER A 410 -19.75 11.69 3.80
C SER A 410 -19.27 11.46 2.37
N LEU A 411 -18.10 10.84 2.18
CA LEU A 411 -17.61 10.44 0.87
C LEU A 411 -18.48 9.34 0.27
N GLU A 412 -18.97 8.39 1.07
CA GLU A 412 -19.93 7.35 0.64
C GLU A 412 -21.27 7.95 0.17
N LYS A 413 -21.72 9.06 0.76
CA LYS A 413 -22.87 9.83 0.26
C LYS A 413 -22.58 10.60 -1.03
N SER A 414 -21.32 10.88 -1.30
CA SER A 414 -20.89 11.69 -2.44
C SER A 414 -20.58 10.83 -3.67
N LEU A 415 -20.68 11.41 -4.86
CA LEU A 415 -20.26 10.77 -6.11
C LEU A 415 -18.73 10.81 -6.33
N SER A 416 -17.93 11.05 -5.28
CA SER A 416 -16.48 11.25 -5.42
C SER A 416 -15.72 9.94 -5.67
N SER A 417 -14.70 9.99 -6.52
CA SER A 417 -13.75 8.88 -6.77
C SER A 417 -12.80 8.65 -5.59
N LEU A 418 -12.69 9.62 -4.69
CA LEU A 418 -11.81 9.60 -3.51
C LEU A 418 -12.23 8.58 -2.45
N LYS A 419 -13.47 8.06 -2.51
CA LYS A 419 -13.98 7.07 -1.55
C LYS A 419 -13.10 5.82 -1.42
N ILE A 420 -12.58 5.30 -2.54
CA ILE A 420 -11.75 4.09 -2.56
C ILE A 420 -10.37 4.39 -1.95
N GLN A 421 -9.79 5.54 -2.30
CA GLN A 421 -8.49 5.95 -1.76
C GLN A 421 -8.58 6.17 -0.25
N PHE A 422 -9.66 6.79 0.23
CA PHE A 422 -9.87 7.01 1.66
C PHE A 422 -10.17 5.71 2.42
N LEU A 423 -10.94 4.79 1.82
CA LEU A 423 -11.13 3.45 2.39
C LEU A 423 -9.79 2.71 2.57
N ASN A 424 -8.89 2.81 1.58
CA ASN A 424 -7.55 2.23 1.69
C ASN A 424 -6.75 2.84 2.84
N ILE A 425 -6.86 4.14 3.10
CA ILE A 425 -6.21 4.79 4.25
C ILE A 425 -6.75 4.21 5.56
N LEU A 426 -8.07 4.06 5.70
CA LEU A 426 -8.68 3.43 6.87
C LEU A 426 -8.22 1.97 7.03
N ASN A 427 -8.11 1.22 5.94
CA ASN A 427 -7.62 -0.16 5.97
C ASN A 427 -6.19 -0.26 6.48
N ILE A 428 -5.27 0.58 5.99
CA ILE A 428 -3.87 0.57 6.45
C ILE A 428 -3.76 0.99 7.91
N LEU A 429 -4.62 1.90 8.36
CA LEU A 429 -4.73 2.24 9.77
C LEU A 429 -5.14 0.99 10.56
N PHE A 430 -6.30 0.39 10.26
CA PHE A 430 -6.88 -0.69 11.07
C PHE A 430 -6.08 -2.00 10.99
N SER A 431 -5.44 -2.31 9.86
CA SER A 431 -4.58 -3.49 9.71
C SER A 431 -3.30 -3.41 10.55
N SER A 432 -2.86 -2.21 10.91
CA SER A 432 -1.67 -2.01 11.74
C SER A 432 -1.91 -2.22 13.25
N MET A 433 -3.16 -2.46 13.65
CA MET A 433 -3.55 -2.59 15.05
C MET A 433 -3.70 -4.05 15.49
N ASN A 434 -3.53 -4.28 16.80
CA ASN A 434 -3.92 -5.55 17.42
C ASN A 434 -5.46 -5.68 17.44
N ILE A 435 -5.95 -6.91 17.27
CA ILE A 435 -7.39 -7.22 17.21
C ILE A 435 -8.15 -6.67 18.41
N ASP A 436 -7.63 -6.80 19.63
CA ASP A 436 -8.32 -6.33 20.85
C ASP A 436 -8.43 -4.79 20.90
N ILE A 437 -7.44 -4.09 20.33
CA ILE A 437 -7.46 -2.63 20.21
C ILE A 437 -8.47 -2.19 19.15
N CYS A 438 -8.53 -2.90 18.02
CA CYS A 438 -9.56 -2.67 17.00
C CYS A 438 -10.96 -2.80 17.59
N ILE A 439 -11.23 -3.88 18.34
CA ILE A 439 -12.52 -4.11 19.00
C ILE A 439 -12.88 -2.95 19.92
N LYS A 440 -11.94 -2.47 20.73
CA LYS A 440 -12.15 -1.32 21.62
C LYS A 440 -12.54 -0.07 20.83
N TYR A 441 -11.88 0.19 19.70
CA TYR A 441 -12.20 1.34 18.87
C TYR A 441 -13.52 1.18 18.12
N PHE A 442 -13.85 0.00 17.59
CA PHE A 442 -15.17 -0.26 17.00
C PHE A 442 -16.31 -0.06 18.01
N LYS A 443 -16.13 -0.49 19.26
CA LYS A 443 -17.07 -0.17 20.35
C LYS A 443 -17.20 1.34 20.55
N LYS A 444 -16.07 2.07 20.65
CA LYS A 444 -16.08 3.54 20.76
C LYS A 444 -16.79 4.21 19.57
N ILE A 445 -16.56 3.72 18.35
CA ILE A 445 -17.21 4.20 17.12
C ILE A 445 -18.71 3.94 17.17
N LEU A 446 -19.19 2.88 17.81
CA LEU A 446 -20.62 2.61 17.87
C LEU A 446 -21.34 3.39 18.96
N PHE A 447 -20.71 3.50 20.13
CA PHE A 447 -21.34 4.06 21.32
C PHE A 447 -21.14 5.58 21.47
N ASP A 448 -20.01 6.12 21.02
CA ASP A 448 -19.61 7.51 21.22
C ASP A 448 -19.58 8.34 19.92
N PHE A 449 -20.05 7.79 18.79
CA PHE A 449 -20.03 8.49 17.50
C PHE A 449 -20.80 9.80 17.55
N LYS A 450 -20.18 10.87 17.06
CA LYS A 450 -20.87 12.13 16.80
C LYS A 450 -20.91 12.34 15.30
N TYR A 451 -22.11 12.33 14.73
CA TYR A 451 -22.31 12.63 13.32
C TYR A 451 -21.88 14.07 13.01
N LEU A 452 -21.01 14.21 12.03
CA LEU A 452 -20.64 15.47 11.40
C LEU A 452 -21.03 15.33 9.92
N SER A 453 -21.88 16.20 9.39
CA SER A 453 -22.24 16.16 7.97
C SER A 453 -21.35 17.09 7.16
N LEU A 454 -20.70 16.55 6.12
CA LEU A 454 -20.07 17.37 5.09
C LEU A 454 -21.12 17.68 4.03
N LYS A 455 -21.51 18.95 3.89
CA LYS A 455 -22.37 19.39 2.79
C LYS A 455 -21.54 19.62 1.53
N TYR A 456 -21.87 18.86 0.49
CA TYR A 456 -21.44 19.08 -0.88
C TYR A 456 -22.26 20.25 -1.46
N LEU A 457 -21.61 21.39 -1.73
CA LEU A 457 -22.24 22.52 -2.40
C LEU A 457 -21.81 22.53 -3.88
N PRO A 458 -22.73 22.23 -4.81
CA PRO A 458 -22.42 22.20 -6.24
C PRO A 458 -22.50 23.62 -6.81
N ASP A 459 -21.48 24.46 -6.63
CA ASP A 459 -21.33 25.69 -7.41
C ASP A 459 -19.86 26.06 -7.61
N ILE A 460 -19.38 25.86 -8.86
CA ILE A 460 -18.19 26.37 -9.59
C ILE A 460 -16.80 26.20 -8.92
N SER A 461 -16.70 25.96 -7.62
CA SER A 461 -15.49 25.52 -6.91
C SER A 461 -15.95 24.55 -5.82
N ILE A 462 -15.54 23.28 -5.92
CA ILE A 462 -15.96 22.25 -4.97
C ILE A 462 -15.45 22.62 -3.56
N LYS A 463 -16.38 22.61 -2.61
CA LYS A 463 -16.23 23.25 -1.30
C LYS A 463 -16.83 22.33 -0.23
N TYR A 464 -15.99 21.87 0.71
CA TYR A 464 -16.42 21.05 1.86
C TYR A 464 -16.84 21.97 3.01
N ASN A 465 -18.13 21.99 3.36
CA ASN A 465 -18.64 22.66 4.57
C ASN A 465 -19.08 21.62 5.59
N LEU A 466 -18.46 21.65 6.78
CA LEU A 466 -18.84 20.82 7.91
C LEU A 466 -20.01 21.47 8.65
N ILE A 467 -21.17 20.81 8.65
CA ILE A 467 -22.34 21.24 9.43
C ILE A 467 -22.75 20.07 10.33
N ILE A 468 -23.18 20.38 11.55
CA ILE A 468 -23.76 19.37 12.45
C ILE A 468 -25.21 19.16 11.99
N ASP A 469 -25.50 18.10 11.24
CA ASP A 469 -26.89 17.69 11.00
C ASP A 469 -27.44 16.98 12.24
N LYS A 470 -28.57 17.47 12.75
CA LYS A 470 -29.31 16.90 13.89
C LYS A 470 -30.35 15.85 13.48
N ASN A 471 -30.35 15.39 12.22
CA ASN A 471 -31.30 14.41 11.71
C ASN A 471 -30.67 13.01 11.79
N ASP A 472 -31.07 12.25 12.80
CA ASP A 472 -30.38 11.02 13.22
C ASP A 472 -30.76 9.76 12.39
N ASP A 473 -31.95 9.68 11.81
CA ASP A 473 -32.48 8.38 11.31
C ASP A 473 -31.94 7.95 9.93
N ILE A 474 -31.86 8.85 8.95
CA ILE A 474 -31.36 8.55 7.58
C ILE A 474 -29.85 8.23 7.59
N ASN A 475 -29.15 8.61 8.65
CA ASN A 475 -27.70 8.43 8.76
C ASN A 475 -27.30 7.06 9.30
N ILE A 476 -28.19 6.34 9.98
CA ILE A 476 -27.85 5.09 10.67
C ILE A 476 -27.56 3.96 9.69
N GLU A 477 -28.37 3.79 8.65
CA GLU A 477 -28.17 2.70 7.67
C GLU A 477 -26.86 2.88 6.88
N ILE A 478 -26.61 4.10 6.38
CA ILE A 478 -25.38 4.45 5.67
C ILE A 478 -24.16 4.28 6.59
N PHE A 479 -24.29 4.67 7.86
CA PHE A 479 -23.26 4.45 8.87
C PHE A 479 -22.97 2.95 9.02
N CYS A 480 -23.99 2.13 9.25
CA CYS A 480 -23.82 0.68 9.39
C CYS A 480 -23.13 0.08 8.16
N GLN A 481 -23.62 0.37 6.95
CA GLN A 481 -23.01 -0.09 5.70
C GLN A 481 -21.56 0.37 5.55
N SER A 482 -21.25 1.62 5.92
CA SER A 482 -19.88 2.16 5.87
C SER A 482 -18.95 1.43 6.84
N ILE A 483 -19.40 1.17 8.07
CA ILE A 483 -18.63 0.44 9.08
C ILE A 483 -18.37 -1.00 8.63
N ILE A 484 -19.37 -1.65 8.03
CA ILE A 484 -19.24 -3.01 7.51
C ILE A 484 -18.26 -3.07 6.35
N LYS A 485 -18.32 -2.12 5.41
CA LYS A 485 -17.34 -2.01 4.33
C LYS A 485 -15.92 -1.90 4.87
N ILE A 486 -15.69 -1.06 5.89
CA ILE A 486 -14.39 -0.94 6.58
C ILE A 486 -14.00 -2.29 7.22
N LEU A 487 -14.92 -2.93 7.95
CA LEU A 487 -14.69 -4.19 8.64
C LEU A 487 -14.24 -5.31 7.66
N PHE A 488 -14.90 -5.41 6.51
CA PHE A 488 -14.62 -6.42 5.48
C PHE A 488 -13.40 -6.08 4.61
N SER A 489 -12.93 -4.84 4.59
CA SER A 489 -11.78 -4.43 3.79
C SER A 489 -10.44 -4.44 4.53
N ILE A 490 -10.42 -4.72 5.84
CA ILE A 490 -9.18 -4.93 6.61
C ILE A 490 -8.46 -6.21 6.09
N GLU A 491 -7.17 -6.41 6.37
CA GLU A 491 -6.47 -7.65 6.01
C GLU A 491 -6.55 -8.67 7.18
N ASN A 492 -6.77 -9.96 6.88
CA ASN A 492 -6.94 -11.05 7.87
C ASN A 492 -8.17 -10.90 8.81
N ASN A 493 -9.34 -10.60 8.24
CA ASN A 493 -10.52 -10.20 9.00
C ASN A 493 -11.25 -11.30 9.75
N ASP A 494 -11.05 -12.56 9.36
CA ASP A 494 -11.85 -13.70 9.83
C ASP A 494 -11.99 -13.76 11.37
N CYS A 495 -10.87 -13.63 12.08
CA CYS A 495 -10.86 -13.66 13.55
C CYS A 495 -11.43 -12.37 14.18
N LEU A 496 -11.23 -11.22 13.54
CA LEU A 496 -11.71 -9.92 14.03
C LEU A 496 -13.23 -9.82 13.86
N ILE A 497 -13.76 -10.26 12.72
CA ILE A 497 -15.20 -10.33 12.44
C ILE A 497 -15.89 -11.20 13.48
N ILE A 498 -15.39 -12.41 13.73
CA ILE A 498 -15.99 -13.33 14.71
C ILE A 498 -15.95 -12.74 16.13
N LYS A 499 -14.82 -12.17 16.56
CA LYS A 499 -14.74 -11.58 17.90
C LYS A 499 -15.68 -10.38 18.05
N ILE A 500 -15.77 -9.51 17.05
CA ILE A 500 -16.72 -8.38 17.06
C ILE A 500 -18.16 -8.89 17.10
N PHE A 501 -18.46 -9.90 16.30
CA PHE A 501 -19.76 -10.55 16.25
C PHE A 501 -20.18 -11.09 17.63
N LEU A 502 -19.31 -11.86 18.27
CA LEU A 502 -19.55 -12.44 19.59
C LEU A 502 -19.67 -11.36 20.69
N ASP A 503 -18.79 -10.36 20.67
CA ASP A 503 -18.81 -9.25 21.63
C ASP A 503 -20.11 -8.43 21.52
N PHE A 504 -20.58 -8.18 20.29
CA PHE A 504 -21.79 -7.39 20.04
C PHE A 504 -23.05 -8.18 20.40
N LEU A 505 -23.09 -9.48 20.10
CA LEU A 505 -24.14 -10.37 20.59
C LEU A 505 -24.21 -10.37 22.11
N GLN A 506 -23.06 -10.48 22.80
CA GLN A 506 -23.03 -10.46 24.25
C GLN A 506 -23.51 -9.12 24.82
N LEU A 507 -23.17 -7.99 24.17
CA LEU A 507 -23.59 -6.63 24.57
C LEU A 507 -25.11 -6.42 24.48
N LEU A 508 -25.80 -7.01 23.50
CA LEU A 508 -27.27 -6.89 23.40
C LEU A 508 -27.99 -7.54 24.59
N ILE A 509 -27.40 -8.59 25.17
CA ILE A 509 -28.05 -9.44 26.18
C ILE A 509 -27.62 -9.09 27.60
N THR A 510 -26.43 -8.52 27.82
CA THR A 510 -25.97 -8.06 29.15
C THR A 510 -26.73 -6.84 29.68
N ASN A 511 -27.71 -6.35 28.93
CA ASN A 511 -28.42 -5.08 29.12
C ASN A 511 -29.09 -4.79 30.46
N LYS A 512 -29.06 -5.65 31.49
CA LYS A 512 -29.72 -5.31 32.77
C LYS A 512 -28.93 -5.48 34.06
N GLN A 513 -27.84 -6.25 34.16
CA GLN A 513 -27.09 -6.36 35.43
C GLN A 513 -25.65 -6.82 35.18
N LEU A 514 -24.66 -5.91 35.36
CA LEU A 514 -23.27 -6.13 35.81
C LEU A 514 -22.36 -4.99 35.32
N ASN A 515 -22.13 -3.99 36.19
CA ASN A 515 -20.90 -3.17 36.29
C ASN A 515 -20.32 -2.53 35.02
N GLN A 516 -21.13 -2.03 34.08
CA GLN A 516 -20.70 -1.05 33.06
C GLN A 516 -21.72 0.09 32.95
N ALA A 517 -21.91 0.82 34.05
CA ALA A 517 -22.85 1.95 34.14
C ALA A 517 -22.48 3.15 33.22
N ASP A 518 -21.32 3.12 32.55
CA ASP A 518 -20.82 4.26 31.75
C ASP A 518 -21.18 4.19 30.24
N ILE A 519 -21.64 3.05 29.71
CA ILE A 519 -21.81 2.84 28.25
C ILE A 519 -23.26 3.07 27.75
N TRP A 520 -24.24 2.72 28.59
CA TRP A 520 -25.66 2.90 28.32
C TRP A 520 -26.14 4.14 29.06
N THR A 521 -26.34 5.22 28.32
CA THR A 521 -26.82 6.51 28.82
C THR A 521 -28.27 6.38 29.35
N GLU A 522 -28.64 7.18 30.35
CA GLU A 522 -29.91 7.12 31.11
C GLU A 522 -31.21 7.35 30.31
N ASN A 523 -31.18 7.49 28.98
CA ASN A 523 -32.36 7.76 28.14
C ASN A 523 -32.74 6.55 27.25
N ASP A 524 -33.95 6.02 27.40
CA ASP A 524 -34.48 4.84 26.68
C ASP A 524 -34.42 4.98 25.14
N LYS A 525 -34.61 6.19 24.61
CA LYS A 525 -34.50 6.48 23.16
C LYS A 525 -33.08 6.33 22.60
N GLN A 526 -32.04 6.56 23.41
CA GLN A 526 -30.65 6.40 22.97
C GLN A 526 -30.20 4.94 23.04
N ILE A 527 -30.77 4.18 23.99
CA ILE A 527 -30.54 2.74 24.16
C ILE A 527 -31.10 1.99 22.94
N SER A 528 -32.34 2.28 22.53
CA SER A 528 -32.97 1.68 21.34
C SER A 528 -32.21 1.98 20.04
N ILE A 529 -31.75 3.21 19.81
CA ILE A 529 -30.92 3.56 18.63
C ILE A 529 -29.59 2.79 18.63
N LYS A 530 -28.95 2.65 19.81
CA LYS A 530 -27.70 1.87 19.95
C LYS A 530 -27.93 0.38 19.69
N GLN A 531 -29.02 -0.19 20.22
CA GLN A 531 -29.42 -1.58 19.96
C GLN A 531 -29.69 -1.82 18.48
N TYR A 532 -30.43 -0.91 17.82
CA TYR A 532 -30.71 -1.00 16.39
C TYR A 532 -29.43 -0.96 15.54
N LYS A 533 -28.47 -0.07 15.84
CA LYS A 533 -27.16 -0.03 15.17
C LYS A 533 -26.40 -1.34 15.27
N ILE A 534 -26.35 -1.91 16.48
CA ILE A 534 -25.69 -3.20 16.73
C ILE A 534 -26.38 -4.31 15.95
N MET A 535 -27.71 -4.36 15.99
CA MET A 535 -28.51 -5.36 15.30
C MET A 535 -28.31 -5.32 13.79
N GLN A 536 -28.32 -4.13 13.18
CA GLN A 536 -28.06 -3.99 11.75
C GLN A 536 -26.66 -4.52 11.39
N ILE A 537 -25.63 -4.15 12.14
CA ILE A 537 -24.27 -4.64 11.91
C ILE A 537 -24.19 -6.16 12.04
N LEU A 538 -24.84 -6.74 13.05
CA LEU A 538 -24.90 -8.19 13.24
C LEU A 538 -25.59 -8.90 12.07
N LYS A 539 -26.69 -8.36 11.52
CA LYS A 539 -27.39 -8.93 10.35
C LYS A 539 -26.47 -9.03 9.12
N TYR A 540 -25.75 -7.96 8.80
CA TYR A 540 -24.79 -7.97 7.68
C TYR A 540 -23.58 -8.88 7.93
N ILE A 541 -23.07 -8.94 9.17
CA ILE A 541 -22.00 -9.90 9.51
C ILE A 541 -22.52 -11.34 9.39
N MET A 542 -23.78 -11.60 9.77
CA MET A 542 -24.40 -12.91 9.63
C MET A 542 -24.52 -13.34 8.18
N GLU A 543 -24.97 -12.46 7.28
CA GLU A 543 -25.03 -12.73 5.85
C GLU A 543 -23.64 -13.12 5.31
N TYR A 544 -22.59 -12.36 5.66
CA TYR A 544 -21.21 -12.70 5.30
C TYR A 544 -20.74 -14.05 5.88
N LEU A 545 -21.04 -14.34 7.15
CA LEU A 545 -20.66 -15.60 7.78
C LEU A 545 -21.41 -16.80 7.19
N THR A 546 -22.65 -16.62 6.71
CA THR A 546 -23.40 -17.67 6.00
C THR A 546 -22.81 -17.99 4.63
N GLU A 547 -22.21 -17.03 3.93
CA GLU A 547 -21.50 -17.26 2.67
C GLU A 547 -20.11 -17.88 2.89
N HIS A 548 -19.48 -17.62 4.05
CA HIS A 548 -18.11 -18.03 4.39
C HIS A 548 -18.03 -18.94 5.63
N ILE A 549 -18.75 -20.06 5.60
CA ILE A 549 -18.93 -20.97 6.74
C ILE A 549 -17.59 -21.53 7.28
N ASP A 550 -16.58 -21.70 6.43
CA ASP A 550 -15.24 -22.18 6.83
C ASP A 550 -14.56 -21.29 7.90
N ILE A 551 -14.88 -19.99 7.91
CA ILE A 551 -14.38 -19.03 8.90
C ILE A 551 -14.98 -19.34 10.28
N PHE A 552 -16.27 -19.67 10.31
CA PHE A 552 -17.00 -20.03 11.52
C PHE A 552 -16.47 -21.33 12.14
N ILE A 553 -16.18 -22.33 11.30
CA ILE A 553 -15.67 -23.65 11.71
C ILE A 553 -14.32 -23.56 12.44
N LYS A 554 -13.48 -22.56 12.11
CA LYS A 554 -12.17 -22.37 12.77
C LYS A 554 -12.27 -21.85 14.21
N ASN A 555 -13.36 -21.19 14.59
CA ASN A 555 -13.55 -20.60 15.93
C ASN A 555 -14.81 -21.17 16.64
N VAL A 556 -15.15 -22.43 16.36
CA VAL A 556 -16.35 -23.12 16.87
C VAL A 556 -16.44 -23.11 18.40
N ASP A 557 -15.32 -23.24 19.11
CA ASP A 557 -15.30 -23.36 20.57
C ASP A 557 -15.83 -22.08 21.25
N ASP A 558 -15.41 -20.91 20.78
CA ASP A 558 -15.81 -19.61 21.35
C ASP A 558 -17.24 -19.25 20.95
N THR A 559 -17.63 -19.59 19.72
CA THR A 559 -18.99 -19.34 19.22
C THR A 559 -20.04 -20.18 19.95
N ILE A 560 -19.78 -21.47 20.15
CA ILE A 560 -20.67 -22.37 20.89
C ILE A 560 -20.84 -21.93 22.35
N LYS A 561 -19.75 -21.53 23.03
CA LYS A 561 -19.82 -21.05 24.43
C LYS A 561 -20.65 -19.77 24.56
N VAL A 562 -20.46 -18.81 23.66
CA VAL A 562 -21.25 -17.57 23.66
C VAL A 562 -22.72 -17.87 23.39
N ILE A 563 -23.02 -18.70 22.38
CA ILE A 563 -24.40 -19.13 22.10
C ILE A 563 -25.03 -19.83 23.31
N GLN A 564 -24.29 -20.66 24.03
CA GLN A 564 -24.77 -21.31 25.25
C GLN A 564 -25.16 -20.31 26.32
N ILE A 565 -24.25 -19.37 26.65
CA ILE A 565 -24.49 -18.33 27.66
C ILE A 565 -25.72 -17.50 27.30
N ILE A 566 -25.87 -17.21 26.01
CA ILE A 566 -26.95 -16.42 25.47
C ILE A 566 -28.28 -17.17 25.55
N LEU A 567 -28.35 -18.42 25.05
CA LEU A 567 -29.56 -19.25 25.09
C LEU A 567 -30.01 -19.52 26.53
N GLU A 568 -29.09 -19.84 27.44
CA GLU A 568 -29.40 -20.03 28.85
C GLU A 568 -29.94 -18.76 29.52
N LYS A 569 -29.48 -17.59 29.08
CA LYS A 569 -29.92 -16.32 29.65
C LYS A 569 -31.28 -15.89 29.12
N ILE A 570 -31.51 -16.00 27.81
CA ILE A 570 -32.79 -15.68 27.18
C ILE A 570 -33.89 -16.63 27.68
N THR A 571 -33.60 -17.93 27.77
CA THR A 571 -34.53 -18.91 28.35
C THR A 571 -34.88 -18.59 29.81
N LYS A 572 -33.92 -18.16 30.64
CA LYS A 572 -34.20 -17.72 32.03
C LYS A 572 -35.08 -16.47 32.07
N THR A 573 -34.80 -15.43 31.26
CA THR A 573 -35.63 -14.22 31.21
C THR A 573 -37.05 -14.52 30.71
N CYS A 574 -37.20 -15.38 29.70
CA CYS A 574 -38.52 -15.80 29.23
C CYS A 574 -39.25 -16.64 30.30
N GLN A 575 -38.55 -17.51 31.03
CA GLN A 575 -39.13 -18.27 32.15
C GLN A 575 -39.60 -17.36 33.30
N GLU A 576 -38.88 -16.28 33.57
CA GLU A 576 -39.25 -15.27 34.59
C GLU A 576 -40.47 -14.45 34.15
N LYS A 577 -40.50 -13.96 32.89
CA LYS A 577 -41.66 -13.24 32.33
C LYS A 577 -42.92 -14.11 32.23
N VAL A 578 -42.80 -15.40 31.91
CA VAL A 578 -43.93 -16.35 31.91
C VAL A 578 -44.47 -16.55 33.33
N LYS A 579 -43.60 -16.57 34.36
CA LYS A 579 -44.02 -16.61 35.76
C LYS A 579 -44.70 -15.31 36.20
N GLU A 580 -44.21 -14.15 35.77
CA GLU A 580 -44.84 -12.85 36.04
C GLU A 580 -46.21 -12.73 35.35
N ASN A 581 -46.34 -13.17 34.09
CA ASN A 581 -47.61 -13.19 33.35
C ASN A 581 -48.65 -14.17 33.93
N LEU A 582 -48.21 -15.23 34.60
CA LEU A 582 -49.08 -16.13 35.36
C LEU A 582 -49.55 -15.50 36.69
N VAL A 583 -48.74 -14.61 37.28
CA VAL A 583 -49.06 -13.88 38.51
C VAL A 583 -49.94 -12.65 38.23
N THR A 584 -49.74 -11.94 37.11
CA THR A 584 -50.59 -10.81 36.69
C THR A 584 -51.95 -11.28 36.17
N LYS A 585 -52.06 -12.46 35.54
CA LYS A 585 -53.37 -13.06 35.19
C LYS A 585 -54.25 -13.43 36.39
N MET A 586 -53.74 -13.39 37.62
CA MET A 586 -54.54 -13.56 38.85
C MET A 586 -55.05 -12.23 39.45
N ASN A 587 -54.63 -11.06 38.95
CA ASN A 587 -55.10 -9.76 39.41
C ASN A 587 -55.58 -8.90 38.23
N LEU A 588 -56.83 -8.44 38.32
CA LEU A 588 -57.64 -7.78 37.28
C LEU A 588 -56.96 -6.67 36.45
N ASP A 589 -57.33 -6.65 35.16
CA ASP A 589 -57.41 -5.56 34.17
C ASP A 589 -56.53 -4.32 34.38
N VAL A 590 -55.42 -4.25 33.64
CA VAL A 590 -54.85 -2.99 33.13
C VAL A 590 -54.29 -3.25 31.73
N ASP A 591 -54.87 -2.57 30.73
CA ASP A 591 -54.31 -2.43 29.39
C ASP A 591 -52.98 -1.67 29.50
N ASN A 592 -51.85 -2.38 29.33
CA ASN A 592 -50.55 -1.78 29.07
C ASN A 592 -50.12 -2.23 27.67
N ASP A 593 -50.48 -1.45 26.65
CA ASP A 593 -50.03 -1.64 25.25
C ASP A 593 -48.60 -1.11 25.00
N ASP A 594 -47.80 -0.86 26.04
CA ASP A 594 -46.46 -0.25 25.94
C ASP A 594 -45.28 -1.24 26.13
N ASP A 595 -45.53 -2.55 26.34
CA ASP A 595 -44.49 -3.54 26.66
C ASP A 595 -44.00 -4.41 25.45
N ASP A 596 -44.49 -4.16 24.23
CA ASP A 596 -44.20 -5.00 23.06
C ASP A 596 -42.82 -4.76 22.41
N ASP A 597 -42.17 -3.61 22.65
CA ASP A 597 -40.88 -3.26 22.01
C ASP A 597 -39.69 -4.08 22.55
N ASP A 598 -39.72 -4.51 23.82
CA ASP A 598 -38.64 -5.31 24.43
C ASP A 598 -38.60 -6.75 23.88
N LEU A 599 -39.73 -7.28 23.41
CA LEU A 599 -39.83 -8.63 22.83
C LEU A 599 -39.32 -8.68 21.39
N SER A 600 -39.38 -7.58 20.62
CA SER A 600 -38.94 -7.58 19.23
C SER A 600 -37.43 -7.72 19.08
N SER A 601 -36.63 -7.06 19.94
CA SER A 601 -35.17 -7.19 19.88
C SER A 601 -34.68 -8.58 20.31
N ASP A 602 -35.28 -9.15 21.36
CA ASP A 602 -34.95 -10.50 21.83
C ASP A 602 -35.32 -11.55 20.77
N ASN A 603 -36.42 -11.35 20.03
CA ASN A 603 -36.82 -12.20 18.91
C ASN A 603 -35.79 -12.18 17.77
N GLU A 604 -35.30 -11.01 17.37
CA GLU A 604 -34.28 -10.89 16.32
C GLU A 604 -32.94 -11.51 16.74
N VAL A 605 -32.54 -11.37 18.02
CA VAL A 605 -31.37 -12.05 18.58
C VAL A 605 -31.55 -13.58 18.53
N LEU A 606 -32.73 -14.09 18.89
CA LEU A 606 -33.08 -15.52 18.79
C LEU A 606 -33.03 -16.04 17.36
N GLN A 607 -33.52 -15.27 16.38
CA GLN A 607 -33.41 -15.62 14.96
C GLN A 607 -31.94 -15.78 14.54
N ILE A 608 -31.07 -14.83 14.90
CA ILE A 608 -29.63 -14.91 14.62
C ILE A 608 -29.03 -16.17 15.25
N ILE A 609 -29.34 -16.46 16.51
CA ILE A 609 -28.85 -17.65 17.21
C ILE A 609 -29.33 -18.94 16.54
N PHE A 610 -30.60 -19.01 16.15
CA PHE A 610 -31.19 -20.16 15.47
C PHE A 610 -30.55 -20.40 14.10
N THR A 611 -30.29 -19.33 13.33
CA THR A 611 -29.51 -19.46 12.09
C THR A 611 -28.10 -20.01 12.34
N ILE A 612 -27.39 -19.54 13.38
CA ILE A 612 -26.07 -20.08 13.71
C ILE A 612 -26.13 -21.54 14.18
N ALA A 613 -27.12 -21.88 15.01
CA ALA A 613 -27.33 -23.25 15.45
C ALA A 613 -27.61 -24.17 14.26
N SER A 614 -28.41 -23.71 13.28
CA SER A 614 -28.66 -24.46 12.03
C SER A 614 -27.36 -24.72 11.27
N LEU A 615 -26.50 -23.70 11.11
CA LEU A 615 -25.20 -23.81 10.44
C LEU A 615 -24.29 -24.81 11.16
N LEU A 616 -24.21 -24.74 12.49
CA LEU A 616 -23.43 -25.68 13.31
C LEU A 616 -23.91 -27.13 13.16
N ILE A 617 -25.22 -27.35 13.11
CA ILE A 617 -25.81 -28.69 12.93
C ILE A 617 -25.50 -29.23 11.53
N THR A 618 -25.55 -28.40 10.49
CA THR A 618 -25.20 -28.85 9.12
C THR A 618 -23.76 -29.35 8.99
N HIS A 619 -22.87 -28.93 9.90
CA HIS A 619 -21.47 -29.34 9.97
C HIS A 619 -21.13 -30.17 11.22
N TYR A 620 -22.13 -30.85 11.80
CA TYR A 620 -21.99 -31.59 13.07
C TYR A 620 -20.82 -32.58 13.09
N ASP A 621 -20.52 -33.23 11.97
CA ASP A 621 -19.44 -34.21 11.85
C ASP A 621 -18.03 -33.64 12.10
N GLN A 622 -17.83 -32.34 11.83
CA GLN A 622 -16.53 -31.67 11.96
C GLN A 622 -16.26 -31.12 13.38
N LEU A 623 -17.25 -31.22 14.28
CA LEU A 623 -17.18 -30.68 15.64
C LEU A 623 -16.45 -31.62 16.61
N SER A 624 -15.72 -31.03 17.57
CA SER A 624 -15.08 -31.77 18.67
C SER A 624 -16.13 -32.42 19.58
N PHE A 625 -15.72 -33.46 20.32
CA PHE A 625 -16.61 -34.17 21.26
C PHE A 625 -17.17 -33.25 22.36
N GLU A 626 -16.37 -32.32 22.87
CA GLU A 626 -16.79 -31.33 23.87
C GLU A 626 -17.86 -30.37 23.30
N ASN A 627 -17.69 -29.92 22.05
CA ASN A 627 -18.65 -29.06 21.37
C ASN A 627 -19.97 -29.76 21.10
N LYS A 628 -19.94 -31.06 20.77
CA LYS A 628 -21.14 -31.89 20.61
C LYS A 628 -21.93 -32.01 21.92
N GLN A 629 -21.24 -32.10 23.06
CA GLN A 629 -21.89 -32.10 24.39
C GLN A 629 -22.52 -30.74 24.73
N ILE A 630 -21.86 -29.64 24.41
CA ILE A 630 -22.42 -28.29 24.63
C ILE A 630 -23.65 -28.08 23.74
N LEU A 631 -23.59 -28.49 22.48
CA LEU A 631 -24.73 -28.45 21.56
C LEU A 631 -25.94 -29.27 22.06
N ALA A 632 -25.69 -30.40 22.74
CA ALA A 632 -26.76 -31.18 23.36
C ALA A 632 -27.50 -30.42 24.47
N SER A 633 -26.86 -29.45 25.13
CA SER A 633 -27.52 -28.57 26.11
C SER A 633 -28.55 -27.63 25.46
N PHE A 634 -28.35 -27.25 24.18
CA PHE A 634 -29.27 -26.37 23.44
C PHE A 634 -30.63 -27.02 23.21
N TYR A 635 -30.67 -28.35 23.09
CA TYR A 635 -31.90 -29.11 22.89
C TYR A 635 -32.95 -28.82 23.99
N SER A 636 -32.52 -28.75 25.24
CA SER A 636 -33.42 -28.44 26.38
C SER A 636 -34.00 -27.03 26.31
N SER A 637 -33.19 -26.08 25.82
CA SER A 637 -33.58 -24.68 25.62
C SER A 637 -34.52 -24.50 24.43
N LEU A 638 -34.27 -25.22 23.32
CA LEU A 638 -35.09 -25.21 22.11
C LEU A 638 -36.49 -25.77 22.36
N ILE A 639 -36.61 -26.91 23.06
CA ILE A 639 -37.92 -27.48 23.43
C ILE A 639 -38.72 -26.49 24.30
N TRP A 640 -38.05 -25.81 25.22
CA TRP A 640 -38.74 -24.85 26.09
C TRP A 640 -39.29 -23.65 25.28
N ILE A 641 -38.52 -23.14 24.32
CA ILE A 641 -38.94 -22.05 23.43
C ILE A 641 -40.08 -22.52 22.52
N GLU A 642 -39.97 -23.71 21.92
CA GLU A 642 -41.02 -24.33 21.09
C GLU A 642 -42.38 -24.38 21.78
N GLN A 643 -42.39 -24.65 23.09
CA GLN A 643 -43.63 -24.85 23.87
C GLN A 643 -44.18 -23.58 24.52
N ASN A 644 -43.35 -22.56 24.77
CA ASN A 644 -43.71 -21.44 25.66
C ASN A 644 -43.52 -20.03 25.08
N HIS A 645 -42.94 -19.88 23.87
CA HIS A 645 -42.74 -18.55 23.28
C HIS A 645 -44.02 -18.01 22.62
N SER A 646 -44.17 -16.69 22.59
CA SER A 646 -45.34 -16.01 21.99
C SER A 646 -45.27 -15.88 20.46
N ASN A 647 -44.09 -16.06 19.86
CA ASN A 647 -43.86 -15.86 18.43
C ASN A 647 -43.85 -17.20 17.67
N ASN A 648 -44.86 -17.41 16.82
CA ASN A 648 -45.04 -18.65 16.06
C ASN A 648 -43.87 -18.98 15.11
N GLU A 649 -43.21 -17.98 14.53
CA GLU A 649 -42.08 -18.19 13.61
C GLU A 649 -40.87 -18.75 14.36
N LEU A 650 -40.59 -18.24 15.56
CA LEU A 650 -39.52 -18.75 16.41
C LEU A 650 -39.83 -20.15 16.95
N CYS A 651 -41.09 -20.46 17.26
CA CYS A 651 -41.49 -21.80 17.66
C CYS A 651 -41.30 -22.81 16.52
N GLN A 652 -41.61 -22.42 15.28
CA GLN A 652 -41.38 -23.25 14.08
C GLN A 652 -39.89 -23.47 13.83
N LEU A 653 -39.07 -22.41 13.86
CA LEU A 653 -37.61 -22.53 13.72
C LEU A 653 -36.98 -23.39 14.82
N ALA A 654 -37.45 -23.25 16.07
CA ALA A 654 -37.01 -24.08 17.19
C ALA A 654 -37.39 -25.55 17.01
N HIS A 655 -38.58 -25.84 16.46
CA HIS A 655 -39.03 -27.19 16.13
C HIS A 655 -38.21 -27.82 14.99
N GLU A 656 -37.92 -27.08 13.93
CA GLU A 656 -37.07 -27.54 12.82
C GLU A 656 -35.64 -27.83 13.29
N LEU A 657 -35.09 -26.96 14.15
CA LEU A 657 -33.80 -27.17 14.78
C LEU A 657 -33.79 -28.36 15.74
N SER A 658 -34.85 -28.58 16.51
CA SER A 658 -34.95 -29.71 17.44
C SER A 658 -34.97 -31.04 16.68
N ILE A 659 -35.70 -31.11 15.56
CA ILE A 659 -35.67 -32.24 14.64
C ILE A 659 -34.27 -32.44 14.05
N ALA A 660 -33.64 -31.37 13.54
CA ALA A 660 -32.28 -31.44 13.00
C ALA A 660 -31.26 -31.95 14.05
N PHE A 661 -31.39 -31.51 15.30
CA PHE A 661 -30.59 -32.01 16.42
C PHE A 661 -30.82 -33.50 16.69
N ILE A 662 -32.05 -34.00 16.59
CA ILE A 662 -32.37 -35.42 16.78
C ILE A 662 -31.80 -36.25 15.61
N THR A 663 -31.91 -35.76 14.38
CA THR A 663 -31.48 -36.48 13.17
C THR A 663 -29.96 -36.51 13.02
N TYR A 664 -29.26 -35.45 13.40
CA TYR A 664 -27.79 -35.37 13.31
C TYR A 664 -27.08 -35.72 14.64
N GLY A 665 -27.76 -35.60 15.79
CA GLY A 665 -27.14 -35.61 17.12
C GLY A 665 -27.30 -36.86 17.99
N ALA A 666 -28.09 -37.89 17.64
CA ALA A 666 -28.32 -39.01 18.57
C ALA A 666 -28.49 -40.40 17.95
N ILE A 667 -27.38 -41.13 17.70
CA ILE A 667 -27.27 -42.56 18.02
C ILE A 667 -25.83 -42.88 18.47
N LYS A 668 -25.57 -42.83 19.78
CA LYS A 668 -24.98 -43.93 20.57
C LYS A 668 -24.83 -43.50 22.04
N GLU A 669 -25.39 -44.35 22.91
CA GLU A 669 -25.24 -44.47 24.37
C GLU A 669 -26.30 -43.83 25.30
N GLU A 670 -27.26 -44.69 25.66
CA GLU A 670 -27.82 -44.94 26.99
C GLU A 670 -28.44 -43.78 27.79
N SER A 671 -29.77 -43.70 27.79
CA SER A 671 -30.60 -44.28 28.87
C SER A 671 -32.03 -43.74 28.86
N THR A 672 -32.97 -44.58 28.45
CA THR A 672 -34.07 -45.10 29.29
C THR A 672 -35.27 -45.44 28.41
N LYS A 673 -35.52 -46.75 28.38
CA LYS A 673 -36.81 -47.37 28.09
C LYS A 673 -37.89 -46.54 28.81
N THR A 674 -38.95 -46.12 28.15
CA THR A 674 -40.07 -47.03 27.92
C THR A 674 -41.08 -46.40 26.96
N LYS A 675 -41.15 -46.92 25.75
CA LYS A 675 -42.35 -47.56 25.19
C LYS A 675 -42.06 -48.04 23.77
N SER A 676 -42.90 -48.97 23.36
CA SER A 676 -42.94 -49.63 22.05
C SER A 676 -41.71 -50.45 21.69
N SER A 677 -41.63 -51.58 22.39
CA SER A 677 -41.66 -52.87 21.71
C SER A 677 -42.59 -52.81 20.49
N LEU A 678 -42.01 -52.78 19.30
CA LEU A 678 -42.46 -53.30 18.00
C LEU A 678 -41.56 -52.61 16.97
N LEU A 679 -40.94 -53.40 16.07
CA LEU A 679 -39.88 -53.03 15.10
C LEU A 679 -38.43 -53.29 15.55
N ILE A 680 -38.21 -54.25 16.46
CA ILE A 680 -36.96 -55.04 16.41
C ILE A 680 -37.28 -56.26 15.55
N GLU A 681 -37.09 -56.15 14.23
CA GLU A 681 -36.77 -57.34 13.41
C GLU A 681 -36.14 -57.08 12.03
N GLU A 682 -35.60 -55.89 11.72
CA GLU A 682 -34.73 -55.73 10.53
C GLU A 682 -33.44 -54.95 10.83
N LEU A 683 -32.82 -55.22 11.99
CA LEU A 683 -31.46 -54.79 12.36
C LEU A 683 -30.45 -55.93 12.22
N ASN A 684 -30.47 -56.62 11.08
CA ASN A 684 -29.41 -57.53 10.66
C ASN A 684 -29.22 -57.38 9.14
N ASN A 685 -28.53 -56.32 8.72
CA ASN A 685 -27.71 -56.26 7.49
C ASN A 685 -26.96 -54.91 7.44
N GLU A 686 -25.92 -54.77 8.27
CA GLU A 686 -24.87 -53.73 8.10
C GLU A 686 -23.95 -54.03 6.88
N ARG A 687 -24.54 -54.51 5.77
CA ARG A 687 -23.85 -54.69 4.48
C ARG A 687 -24.53 -53.99 3.30
N ASP A 688 -25.68 -53.35 3.52
CA ASP A 688 -26.48 -52.71 2.45
C ASP A 688 -26.51 -51.16 2.50
N LEU A 689 -25.67 -50.51 3.32
CA LEU A 689 -25.55 -49.04 3.36
C LEU A 689 -24.94 -48.39 2.10
N ARG A 690 -24.90 -49.13 0.98
CA ARG A 690 -24.52 -48.63 -0.35
C ARG A 690 -25.65 -48.70 -1.37
N GLU A 691 -26.85 -49.19 -1.04
CA GLU A 691 -27.91 -49.43 -2.04
C GLU A 691 -29.13 -48.49 -2.00
N GLU A 692 -29.21 -47.48 -1.12
CA GLU A 692 -30.38 -46.58 -1.08
C GLU A 692 -30.06 -45.08 -1.10
N THR A 693 -29.37 -44.60 -2.12
CA THR A 693 -29.18 -43.16 -2.32
C THR A 693 -30.02 -42.62 -3.48
N PHE A 694 -30.14 -43.34 -4.60
CA PHE A 694 -30.97 -42.95 -5.75
C PHE A 694 -32.47 -43.16 -5.53
N GLN A 695 -32.89 -44.30 -4.96
CA GLN A 695 -34.32 -44.56 -4.72
C GLN A 695 -34.91 -43.61 -3.66
N ASN A 696 -34.13 -43.28 -2.63
CA ASN A 696 -34.51 -42.30 -1.62
C ASN A 696 -34.59 -40.87 -2.19
N ALA A 697 -33.67 -40.49 -3.08
CA ALA A 697 -33.79 -39.22 -3.80
C ALA A 697 -35.04 -39.19 -4.69
N LEU A 698 -35.39 -40.29 -5.36
CA LEU A 698 -36.61 -40.41 -6.16
C LEU A 698 -37.88 -40.31 -5.31
N THR A 699 -37.98 -41.03 -4.19
CA THR A 699 -39.18 -41.01 -3.34
C THR A 699 -39.43 -39.61 -2.79
N CYS A 700 -38.38 -38.90 -2.34
CA CYS A 700 -38.48 -37.52 -1.92
C CYS A 700 -38.96 -36.58 -3.05
N LEU A 701 -38.51 -36.80 -4.28
CA LEU A 701 -38.88 -35.97 -5.43
C LEU A 701 -40.36 -36.11 -5.83
N TYR A 702 -40.97 -37.28 -5.57
CA TYR A 702 -42.40 -37.54 -5.80
C TYR A 702 -43.29 -37.26 -4.58
N ASP A 703 -42.74 -36.70 -3.49
CA ASP A 703 -43.51 -36.40 -2.28
C ASP A 703 -44.53 -35.27 -2.49
N SER A 704 -45.59 -35.26 -1.68
CA SER A 704 -46.64 -34.24 -1.74
C SER A 704 -46.23 -32.88 -1.16
N SER A 705 -45.21 -32.84 -0.31
CA SER A 705 -44.76 -31.65 0.41
C SER A 705 -43.59 -30.95 -0.30
N ILE A 706 -43.71 -29.62 -0.46
CA ILE A 706 -42.72 -28.76 -1.13
C ILE A 706 -41.30 -28.92 -0.52
N PRO A 707 -41.13 -28.96 0.82
CA PRO A 707 -39.79 -29.09 1.42
C PRO A 707 -39.13 -30.44 1.13
N ILE A 708 -39.90 -31.52 1.09
CA ILE A 708 -39.38 -32.87 0.82
C ILE A 708 -39.01 -33.01 -0.66
N ARG A 709 -39.77 -32.41 -1.57
CA ARG A 709 -39.39 -32.34 -3.00
C ARG A 709 -38.08 -31.57 -3.20
N ALA A 710 -37.94 -30.42 -2.56
CA ALA A 710 -36.71 -29.63 -2.59
C ALA A 710 -35.52 -30.39 -1.97
N HIS A 711 -35.73 -31.13 -0.87
CA HIS A 711 -34.74 -32.03 -0.29
C HIS A 711 -34.33 -33.14 -1.28
N GLY A 712 -35.28 -33.73 -2.01
CA GLY A 712 -35.02 -34.69 -3.08
C GLY A 712 -34.09 -34.12 -4.16
N LEU A 713 -34.32 -32.87 -4.60
CA LEU A 713 -33.43 -32.17 -5.54
C LEU A 713 -32.02 -31.97 -4.96
N ILE A 714 -31.90 -31.62 -3.67
CA ILE A 714 -30.60 -31.48 -3.00
C ILE A 714 -29.85 -32.82 -2.94
N LEU A 715 -30.54 -33.93 -2.68
CA LEU A 715 -29.94 -35.26 -2.71
C LEU A 715 -29.46 -35.62 -4.12
N PHE A 716 -30.26 -35.34 -5.16
CA PHE A 716 -29.81 -35.53 -6.54
C PHE A 716 -28.58 -34.71 -6.87
N ARG A 717 -28.51 -33.45 -6.45
CA ARG A 717 -27.31 -32.63 -6.63
C ARG A 717 -26.07 -33.31 -6.04
N ARG A 718 -26.14 -33.79 -4.79
CA ARG A 718 -25.02 -34.47 -4.10
C ARG A 718 -24.59 -35.75 -4.83
N LEU A 719 -25.55 -36.57 -5.24
CA LEU A 719 -25.30 -37.80 -6.01
C LEU A 719 -24.55 -37.51 -7.32
N ILE A 720 -24.94 -36.43 -7.99
CA ILE A 720 -24.34 -36.00 -9.25
C ILE A 720 -22.94 -35.43 -8.99
N GLU A 721 -22.74 -34.60 -7.96
CA GLU A 721 -21.41 -34.08 -7.56
C GLU A 721 -20.43 -35.19 -7.15
N GLN A 722 -20.92 -36.27 -6.54
CA GLN A 722 -20.13 -37.44 -6.12
C GLN A 722 -19.80 -38.41 -7.28
N ASN A 723 -20.28 -38.13 -8.51
CA ASN A 723 -20.13 -38.98 -9.70
C ASN A 723 -20.65 -40.42 -9.51
N ASP A 724 -21.77 -40.58 -8.81
CA ASP A 724 -22.35 -41.91 -8.59
C ASP A 724 -22.78 -42.57 -9.91
N LYS A 725 -22.13 -43.70 -10.24
CA LYS A 725 -22.29 -44.39 -11.53
C LYS A 725 -23.75 -44.79 -11.80
N GLU A 726 -24.46 -45.26 -10.78
CA GLU A 726 -25.86 -45.67 -10.93
C GLU A 726 -26.79 -44.48 -11.25
N THR A 727 -26.58 -43.35 -10.58
CA THR A 727 -27.31 -42.10 -10.81
C THR A 727 -27.03 -41.57 -12.22
N LEU A 728 -25.77 -41.56 -12.64
CA LEU A 728 -25.35 -41.12 -13.97
C LEU A 728 -25.82 -42.04 -15.08
N ASP A 729 -25.72 -43.36 -14.91
CA ASP A 729 -26.19 -44.35 -15.88
C ASP A 729 -27.71 -44.29 -16.02
N LYS A 730 -28.46 -44.09 -14.93
CA LYS A 730 -29.92 -43.90 -14.98
C LYS A 730 -30.31 -42.57 -15.61
N ILE A 731 -29.62 -41.47 -15.29
CA ILE A 731 -29.84 -40.17 -15.96
C ILE A 731 -29.49 -40.26 -17.45
N GLN A 732 -28.43 -40.99 -17.82
CA GLN A 732 -27.96 -41.17 -19.19
C GLN A 732 -28.80 -42.17 -20.00
N ASN A 733 -29.47 -43.14 -19.36
CA ASN A 733 -30.32 -44.14 -20.02
C ASN A 733 -31.82 -43.74 -20.04
N ASP A 734 -32.35 -43.07 -19.00
CA ASP A 734 -33.74 -42.59 -18.89
C ASP A 734 -33.91 -41.10 -19.29
N ASN A 735 -33.19 -40.69 -20.35
CA ASN A 735 -32.92 -39.31 -20.82
C ASN A 735 -34.11 -38.31 -20.97
N ILE A 736 -35.36 -38.66 -20.67
CA ILE A 736 -36.51 -37.76 -20.93
C ILE A 736 -37.39 -37.55 -19.70
N LYS A 737 -37.74 -38.58 -18.93
CA LYS A 737 -38.76 -38.43 -17.85
C LYS A 737 -38.22 -37.73 -16.61
N LEU A 738 -37.03 -38.12 -16.16
CA LEU A 738 -36.41 -37.57 -14.95
C LEU A 738 -35.93 -36.13 -15.21
N PHE A 739 -35.43 -35.88 -16.43
CA PHE A 739 -35.10 -34.54 -16.91
C PHE A 739 -36.34 -33.64 -17.05
N GLN A 740 -37.43 -34.10 -17.68
CA GLN A 740 -38.70 -33.37 -17.74
C GLN A 740 -39.22 -33.04 -16.34
N ARG A 741 -39.04 -33.96 -15.39
CA ARG A 741 -39.45 -33.73 -14.02
C ARG A 741 -38.61 -32.65 -13.33
N PHE A 742 -37.28 -32.66 -13.49
CA PHE A 742 -36.45 -31.54 -13.03
C PHE A 742 -36.86 -30.22 -13.69
N GLN A 743 -37.23 -30.23 -14.98
CA GLN A 743 -37.74 -29.04 -15.66
C GLN A 743 -39.06 -28.54 -15.05
N GLU A 744 -39.96 -29.42 -14.63
CA GLU A 744 -41.21 -29.01 -13.93
C GLU A 744 -40.91 -28.21 -12.66
N HIS A 745 -39.87 -28.57 -11.91
CA HIS A 745 -39.45 -27.86 -10.70
C HIS A 745 -38.77 -26.49 -10.97
N LEU A 746 -38.24 -26.25 -12.18
CA LEU A 746 -37.75 -24.92 -12.57
C LEU A 746 -38.87 -23.88 -12.67
N TYR A 747 -40.10 -24.34 -12.91
CA TYR A 747 -41.28 -23.49 -13.05
C TYR A 747 -42.13 -23.44 -11.78
N ALA A 748 -41.60 -23.92 -10.65
CA ALA A 748 -42.28 -23.80 -9.37
C ALA A 748 -42.42 -22.32 -8.98
N ASP A 749 -43.59 -21.95 -8.43
CA ASP A 749 -43.84 -20.61 -7.88
C ASP A 749 -43.07 -20.39 -6.57
N ASP A 750 -42.74 -21.47 -5.86
CA ASP A 750 -41.99 -21.46 -4.62
C ASP A 750 -40.48 -21.25 -4.87
N SER A 751 -39.90 -20.26 -4.16
CA SER A 751 -38.51 -19.86 -4.33
C SER A 751 -37.51 -20.93 -3.88
N TYR A 752 -37.85 -21.73 -2.86
CA TYR A 752 -36.98 -22.77 -2.32
C TYR A 752 -36.86 -23.96 -3.26
N GLU A 753 -37.99 -24.38 -3.84
CA GLU A 753 -38.03 -25.44 -4.86
C GLU A 753 -37.32 -25.03 -6.15
N TYR A 754 -37.53 -23.77 -6.59
CA TYR A 754 -36.83 -23.20 -7.74
C TYR A 754 -35.30 -23.15 -7.55
N LEU A 755 -34.82 -22.63 -6.42
CA LEU A 755 -33.38 -22.54 -6.12
C LEU A 755 -32.73 -23.93 -6.05
N ALA A 756 -33.40 -24.91 -5.45
CA ALA A 756 -32.94 -26.29 -5.43
C ALA A 756 -32.82 -26.87 -6.85
N ALA A 757 -33.81 -26.61 -7.71
CA ALA A 757 -33.79 -27.07 -9.10
C ALA A 757 -32.66 -26.43 -9.92
N ILE A 758 -32.45 -25.11 -9.81
CA ILE A 758 -31.32 -24.41 -10.48
C ILE A 758 -29.98 -25.05 -10.13
N ASN A 759 -29.76 -25.38 -8.85
CA ASN A 759 -28.51 -25.97 -8.40
C ASN A 759 -28.28 -27.37 -9.01
N VAL A 760 -29.34 -28.19 -9.13
CA VAL A 760 -29.27 -29.49 -9.80
C VAL A 760 -28.88 -29.33 -11.28
N PHE A 761 -29.51 -28.40 -11.99
CA PHE A 761 -29.18 -28.13 -13.40
C PHE A 761 -27.75 -27.64 -13.61
N SER A 762 -27.22 -26.81 -12.70
CA SER A 762 -25.82 -26.36 -12.76
C SER A 762 -24.83 -27.52 -12.71
N VAL A 763 -25.06 -28.50 -11.82
CA VAL A 763 -24.19 -29.67 -11.69
C VAL A 763 -24.39 -30.64 -12.87
N LEU A 764 -25.64 -30.90 -13.26
CA LEU A 764 -25.96 -31.74 -14.43
C LEU A 764 -25.31 -31.23 -15.71
N THR A 765 -25.31 -29.91 -15.91
CA THR A 765 -24.78 -29.31 -17.14
C THR A 765 -23.25 -29.37 -17.19
N ASN A 766 -22.55 -29.47 -16.05
CA ASN A 766 -21.10 -29.72 -16.04
C ASN A 766 -20.76 -31.14 -16.54
N GLN A 767 -21.66 -32.11 -16.37
CA GLN A 767 -21.44 -33.50 -16.80
C GLN A 767 -22.00 -33.79 -18.20
N PHE A 768 -23.13 -33.17 -18.58
CA PHE A 768 -23.83 -33.42 -19.85
C PHE A 768 -24.04 -32.14 -20.67
N THR A 769 -23.02 -31.29 -20.77
CA THR A 769 -23.09 -29.96 -21.39
C THR A 769 -23.62 -29.97 -22.83
N ASP A 770 -23.13 -30.92 -23.65
CA ASP A 770 -23.48 -31.01 -25.08
C ASP A 770 -24.98 -31.30 -25.33
N LYS A 771 -25.69 -31.89 -24.36
CA LYS A 771 -27.12 -32.23 -24.48
C LYS A 771 -28.03 -31.21 -23.81
N ILE A 772 -27.66 -30.73 -22.63
CA ILE A 772 -28.53 -29.90 -21.78
C ILE A 772 -28.52 -28.44 -22.23
N LEU A 773 -27.36 -27.92 -22.61
CA LEU A 773 -27.21 -26.51 -22.97
C LEU A 773 -28.07 -26.11 -24.18
N PRO A 774 -28.13 -26.88 -25.29
CA PRO A 774 -29.01 -26.57 -26.42
C PRO A 774 -30.50 -26.60 -26.07
N LEU A 775 -30.92 -27.48 -25.16
CA LEU A 775 -32.31 -27.58 -24.71
C LEU A 775 -32.73 -26.32 -23.95
N LEU A 776 -31.92 -25.89 -22.97
CA LEU A 776 -32.17 -24.66 -22.21
C LEU A 776 -32.15 -23.41 -23.09
N CYS A 777 -31.23 -23.36 -24.05
CA CYS A 777 -31.15 -22.28 -25.05
C CYS A 777 -32.44 -22.19 -25.89
N ASN A 778 -32.99 -23.33 -26.31
CA ASN A 778 -34.25 -23.38 -27.05
C ASN A 778 -35.45 -23.01 -26.16
N GLU A 779 -35.46 -23.42 -24.89
CA GLU A 779 -36.51 -23.03 -23.94
C GLU A 779 -36.49 -21.52 -23.67
N TYR A 780 -35.31 -20.91 -23.59
CA TYR A 780 -35.15 -19.47 -23.40
C TYR A 780 -35.76 -18.67 -24.55
N ILE A 781 -35.52 -19.07 -25.80
CA ILE A 781 -36.02 -18.37 -27.02
C ILE A 781 -37.51 -18.66 -27.29
N ASN A 782 -38.09 -19.70 -26.66
CA ASN A 782 -39.43 -20.16 -26.99
C ASN A 782 -40.49 -19.08 -26.72
N LYS A 783 -41.16 -18.61 -27.79
CA LYS A 783 -42.15 -17.54 -27.71
C LYS A 783 -43.38 -17.89 -26.87
N ASN A 784 -43.72 -19.18 -26.74
CA ASN A 784 -44.93 -19.65 -26.08
C ASN A 784 -44.85 -19.71 -24.55
N ARG A 785 -43.69 -19.37 -23.95
CA ARG A 785 -43.48 -19.35 -22.49
C ARG A 785 -43.80 -17.98 -21.89
N LYS A 786 -44.19 -17.97 -20.61
CA LYS A 786 -44.41 -16.75 -19.83
C LYS A 786 -43.10 -15.97 -19.64
N LEU A 787 -43.20 -14.67 -19.35
CA LEU A 787 -42.03 -13.82 -19.09
C LEU A 787 -41.19 -14.34 -17.91
N GLU A 788 -41.84 -14.65 -16.79
CA GLU A 788 -41.20 -15.17 -15.56
C GLU A 788 -40.38 -16.43 -15.83
N ASP A 789 -40.97 -17.40 -16.55
CA ASP A 789 -40.29 -18.62 -16.97
C ASP A 789 -39.03 -18.33 -17.78
N LYS A 790 -39.10 -17.38 -18.72
CA LYS A 790 -37.96 -16.98 -19.54
C LYS A 790 -36.85 -16.31 -18.72
N LEU A 791 -37.20 -15.48 -17.74
CA LEU A 791 -36.23 -14.86 -16.83
C LEU A 791 -35.52 -15.92 -15.98
N LYS A 792 -36.29 -16.89 -15.44
CA LYS A 792 -35.77 -18.03 -14.69
C LYS A 792 -34.78 -18.87 -15.52
N VAL A 793 -35.13 -19.19 -16.78
CA VAL A 793 -34.20 -19.91 -17.67
C VAL A 793 -32.94 -19.08 -17.98
N GLY A 794 -33.08 -17.75 -18.11
CA GLY A 794 -31.94 -16.84 -18.31
C GLY A 794 -30.93 -16.89 -17.16
N GLU A 795 -31.41 -16.91 -15.91
CA GLU A 795 -30.58 -17.02 -14.71
C GLU A 795 -29.81 -18.35 -14.66
N ILE A 796 -30.47 -19.45 -15.02
CA ILE A 796 -29.84 -20.78 -15.11
C ILE A 796 -28.71 -20.78 -16.14
N LEU A 797 -28.95 -20.21 -17.33
CA LEU A 797 -27.94 -20.13 -18.37
C LEU A 797 -26.71 -19.36 -17.89
N VAL A 798 -26.89 -18.23 -17.20
CA VAL A 798 -25.78 -17.46 -16.63
C VAL A 798 -25.01 -18.26 -15.57
N LYS A 799 -25.72 -18.97 -14.69
CA LYS A 799 -25.09 -19.79 -13.64
C LYS A 799 -24.26 -20.92 -14.25
N ILE A 800 -24.76 -21.57 -15.29
CA ILE A 800 -24.05 -22.58 -16.06
C ILE A 800 -22.80 -21.96 -16.73
N CYS A 801 -22.91 -20.77 -17.30
CA CYS A 801 -21.76 -20.10 -17.91
C CYS A 801 -20.66 -19.83 -16.87
N ARG A 802 -21.04 -19.40 -15.66
CA ARG A 802 -20.10 -19.22 -14.54
C ARG A 802 -19.46 -20.54 -14.10
N SER A 803 -20.23 -21.64 -14.03
CA SER A 803 -19.70 -22.95 -13.62
C SER A 803 -18.79 -23.61 -14.67
N LEU A 804 -19.02 -23.36 -15.96
CA LEU A 804 -18.22 -23.92 -17.06
C LEU A 804 -16.84 -23.25 -17.20
N GLY A 805 -16.68 -22.00 -16.74
CA GLY A 805 -15.40 -21.27 -16.82
C GLY A 805 -14.80 -21.28 -18.23
N ASP A 806 -13.53 -21.69 -18.36
CA ASP A 806 -12.81 -21.74 -19.65
C ASP A 806 -13.41 -22.74 -20.67
N MET A 807 -14.22 -23.71 -20.22
CA MET A 807 -14.91 -24.66 -21.11
C MET A 807 -16.09 -24.03 -21.85
N SER A 808 -16.55 -22.85 -21.41
CA SER A 808 -17.62 -22.07 -22.08
C SER A 808 -17.23 -21.64 -23.50
N THR A 809 -15.93 -21.56 -23.81
CA THR A 809 -15.39 -21.17 -25.11
C THR A 809 -15.93 -22.03 -26.27
N LYS A 810 -16.15 -23.34 -26.05
CA LYS A 810 -16.75 -24.26 -27.03
C LYS A 810 -18.19 -23.91 -27.40
N TYR A 811 -18.95 -23.33 -26.45
CA TYR A 811 -20.37 -23.02 -26.60
C TYR A 811 -20.65 -21.52 -26.74
N SER A 812 -19.60 -20.70 -26.82
CA SER A 812 -19.65 -19.23 -26.98
C SER A 812 -20.63 -18.80 -28.09
N SER A 813 -20.46 -19.34 -29.29
CA SER A 813 -21.34 -19.05 -30.43
C SER A 813 -22.80 -19.40 -30.18
N LEU A 814 -23.11 -20.51 -29.49
CA LEU A 814 -24.49 -20.89 -29.16
C LEU A 814 -25.10 -19.88 -28.19
N LEU A 815 -24.37 -19.53 -27.12
CA LEU A 815 -24.84 -18.66 -26.04
C LEU A 815 -24.94 -17.19 -26.46
N ILE A 816 -23.99 -16.69 -27.23
CA ILE A 816 -24.04 -15.33 -27.76
C ILE A 816 -25.24 -15.19 -28.70
N ASN A 817 -25.44 -16.16 -29.59
CA ASN A 817 -26.59 -16.17 -30.49
C ASN A 817 -27.92 -16.25 -29.74
N THR A 818 -28.00 -16.98 -28.62
CA THR A 818 -29.26 -17.10 -27.87
C THR A 818 -29.62 -15.81 -27.16
N PHE A 819 -28.67 -15.16 -26.49
CA PHE A 819 -28.93 -13.87 -25.83
C PHE A 819 -29.17 -12.74 -26.83
N LEU A 820 -28.41 -12.68 -27.93
CA LEU A 820 -28.66 -11.69 -28.98
C LEU A 820 -30.02 -11.91 -29.66
N ASN A 821 -30.40 -13.15 -29.97
CA ASN A 821 -31.73 -13.43 -30.51
C ASN A 821 -32.85 -13.09 -29.52
N ALA A 822 -32.68 -13.38 -28.23
CA ALA A 822 -33.65 -13.02 -27.19
C ALA A 822 -33.84 -11.50 -27.10
N SER A 823 -32.74 -10.74 -27.17
CA SER A 823 -32.79 -9.27 -27.16
C SER A 823 -33.52 -8.69 -28.38
N LYS A 824 -33.40 -9.34 -29.55
CA LYS A 824 -33.96 -8.86 -30.82
C LYS A 824 -35.42 -9.25 -31.04
N GLN A 825 -35.83 -10.43 -30.59
CA GLN A 825 -37.12 -11.03 -30.97
C GLN A 825 -38.32 -10.61 -30.11
N THR A 826 -38.11 -9.75 -29.11
CA THR A 826 -39.11 -9.45 -28.08
C THR A 826 -39.44 -7.97 -28.03
N ASP A 827 -40.74 -7.68 -27.87
CA ASP A 827 -41.25 -6.33 -27.70
C ASP A 827 -41.17 -5.89 -26.22
N ASP A 828 -41.04 -6.84 -25.29
CA ASP A 828 -40.93 -6.60 -23.85
C ASP A 828 -39.54 -6.10 -23.43
N ASP A 829 -39.49 -4.86 -22.94
CA ASP A 829 -38.24 -4.21 -22.52
C ASP A 829 -37.55 -4.92 -21.34
N MET A 830 -38.30 -5.52 -20.40
CA MET A 830 -37.70 -6.25 -19.27
C MET A 830 -36.95 -7.50 -19.71
N TYR A 831 -37.52 -8.28 -20.64
CA TYR A 831 -36.85 -9.47 -21.15
C TYR A 831 -35.64 -9.10 -22.02
N ARG A 832 -35.75 -8.00 -22.79
CA ARG A 832 -34.63 -7.44 -23.54
C ARG A 832 -33.48 -7.01 -22.62
N ALA A 833 -33.78 -6.29 -21.53
CA ALA A 833 -32.78 -5.86 -20.54
C ALA A 833 -32.12 -7.06 -19.84
N SER A 834 -32.90 -8.07 -19.46
CA SER A 834 -32.38 -9.32 -18.88
C SER A 834 -31.45 -10.06 -19.85
N ALA A 835 -31.84 -10.21 -21.11
CA ALA A 835 -31.01 -10.85 -22.13
C ALA A 835 -29.67 -10.12 -22.34
N LEU A 836 -29.69 -8.78 -22.34
CA LEU A 836 -28.49 -7.97 -22.44
C LEU A 836 -27.60 -8.10 -21.20
N SER A 837 -28.18 -8.07 -20.00
CA SER A 837 -27.42 -8.29 -18.74
C SER A 837 -26.76 -9.68 -18.71
N ASN A 838 -27.50 -10.72 -19.11
CA ASN A 838 -26.98 -12.08 -19.22
C ASN A 838 -25.83 -12.16 -20.24
N LEU A 839 -25.93 -11.44 -21.36
CA LEU A 839 -24.85 -11.32 -22.35
C LEU A 839 -23.61 -10.63 -21.75
N GLY A 840 -23.79 -9.56 -20.97
CA GLY A 840 -22.68 -8.90 -20.26
C GLY A 840 -21.95 -9.84 -19.31
N GLN A 841 -22.71 -10.62 -18.53
CA GLN A 841 -22.14 -11.63 -17.64
C GLN A 841 -21.43 -12.77 -18.39
N LEU A 842 -21.91 -13.17 -19.57
CA LEU A 842 -21.20 -14.12 -20.44
C LEU A 842 -19.86 -13.54 -20.93
N CYS A 843 -19.85 -12.25 -21.27
CA CYS A 843 -18.65 -11.57 -21.75
C CYS A 843 -17.51 -11.51 -20.70
N THR A 844 -17.83 -11.50 -19.41
CA THR A 844 -16.78 -11.55 -18.36
C THR A 844 -16.12 -12.92 -18.26
N VAL A 845 -16.84 -14.00 -18.60
CA VAL A 845 -16.32 -15.38 -18.57
C VAL A 845 -15.48 -15.69 -19.82
N LEU A 846 -15.93 -15.27 -21.00
CA LEU A 846 -15.32 -15.69 -22.28
C LEU A 846 -13.96 -15.03 -22.59
N LYS A 847 -13.62 -13.88 -21.97
CA LYS A 847 -12.32 -13.17 -22.13
C LYS A 847 -11.81 -13.17 -23.59
N TYR A 848 -10.68 -13.81 -23.88
CA TYR A 848 -10.06 -13.84 -25.23
C TYR A 848 -10.93 -14.50 -26.33
N SER A 849 -11.81 -15.43 -25.95
CA SER A 849 -12.60 -16.19 -26.92
C SER A 849 -13.70 -15.36 -27.59
N LEU A 850 -13.99 -14.16 -27.07
CA LEU A 850 -14.94 -13.21 -27.65
C LEU A 850 -14.48 -12.62 -28.99
N SER A 851 -13.17 -12.69 -29.30
CA SER A 851 -12.54 -12.03 -30.45
C SER A 851 -13.29 -12.16 -31.80
N LYS A 852 -13.96 -13.29 -32.05
CA LYS A 852 -14.71 -13.55 -33.29
C LYS A 852 -16.06 -12.82 -33.35
N ASP A 853 -16.73 -12.69 -32.20
CA ASP A 853 -18.12 -12.23 -32.11
C ASP A 853 -18.24 -10.80 -31.52
N LEU A 854 -17.12 -10.19 -31.10
CA LEU A 854 -17.06 -8.84 -30.51
C LEU A 854 -17.68 -7.76 -31.42
N SER A 855 -17.43 -7.84 -32.73
CA SER A 855 -17.95 -6.84 -33.68
C SER A 855 -19.49 -6.87 -33.73
N GLU A 856 -20.09 -8.06 -33.77
CA GLU A 856 -21.55 -8.22 -33.80
C GLU A 856 -22.19 -7.77 -32.48
N ILE A 857 -21.57 -8.09 -31.35
CA ILE A 857 -22.01 -7.62 -30.02
C ILE A 857 -22.00 -6.10 -29.96
N LEU A 858 -20.91 -5.45 -30.39
CA LEU A 858 -20.78 -4.00 -30.34
C LEU A 858 -21.73 -3.28 -31.29
N ILE A 859 -21.99 -3.84 -32.47
CA ILE A 859 -23.02 -3.31 -33.38
C ILE A 859 -24.40 -3.38 -32.72
N ALA A 860 -24.74 -4.50 -32.09
CA ALA A 860 -26.01 -4.65 -31.38
C ALA A 860 -26.14 -3.64 -30.23
N LEU A 861 -25.09 -3.48 -29.42
CA LEU A 861 -25.07 -2.51 -28.31
C LEU A 861 -25.19 -1.06 -28.80
N LYS A 862 -24.48 -0.68 -29.86
CA LYS A 862 -24.60 0.65 -30.49
C LYS A 862 -26.05 0.93 -30.92
N CYS A 863 -26.74 -0.05 -31.50
CA CYS A 863 -28.15 0.08 -31.87
C CYS A 863 -29.05 0.28 -30.64
N TYR A 864 -28.91 -0.54 -29.59
CA TYR A 864 -29.75 -0.40 -28.40
C TYR A 864 -29.50 0.93 -27.67
N LEU A 865 -28.25 1.36 -27.56
CA LEU A 865 -27.90 2.63 -26.90
C LEU A 865 -28.37 3.87 -27.66
N SER A 866 -28.47 3.80 -28.98
CA SER A 866 -28.88 4.95 -29.81
C SER A 866 -30.38 5.01 -30.11
N ILE A 867 -31.07 3.87 -30.13
CA ILE A 867 -32.47 3.76 -30.61
C ILE A 867 -33.47 3.52 -29.47
N SER A 868 -33.08 2.90 -28.35
CA SER A 868 -34.05 2.47 -27.34
C SER A 868 -34.56 3.62 -26.45
N GLU A 869 -35.89 3.75 -26.36
CA GLU A 869 -36.55 4.73 -25.49
C GLU A 869 -36.54 4.29 -24.00
N SER A 870 -36.55 2.98 -23.74
CA SER A 870 -36.54 2.40 -22.40
C SER A 870 -35.22 2.61 -21.66
N SER A 871 -35.29 3.15 -20.45
CA SER A 871 -34.14 3.30 -19.54
C SER A 871 -33.46 1.98 -19.22
N ASP A 872 -34.23 0.92 -18.98
CA ASP A 872 -33.68 -0.36 -18.52
C ASP A 872 -32.85 -1.07 -19.60
N VAL A 873 -33.26 -0.93 -20.87
CA VAL A 873 -32.51 -1.44 -22.02
C VAL A 873 -31.22 -0.64 -22.23
N ARG A 874 -31.25 0.69 -22.07
CA ARG A 874 -30.04 1.52 -22.13
C ARG A 874 -29.08 1.20 -20.98
N ARG A 875 -29.58 1.06 -19.75
CA ARG A 875 -28.82 0.63 -18.56
C ARG A 875 -28.13 -0.71 -18.77
N ALA A 876 -28.87 -1.73 -19.22
CA ALA A 876 -28.31 -3.05 -19.48
C ALA A 876 -27.25 -2.99 -20.59
N SER A 877 -27.51 -2.25 -21.68
CA SER A 877 -26.58 -2.14 -22.80
C SER A 877 -25.27 -1.44 -22.42
N ILE A 878 -25.32 -0.35 -21.63
CA ILE A 878 -24.11 0.35 -21.19
C ILE A 878 -23.34 -0.48 -20.16
N LEU A 879 -24.03 -1.26 -19.32
CA LEU A 879 -23.39 -2.21 -18.41
C LEU A 879 -22.60 -3.28 -19.18
N VAL A 880 -23.13 -3.81 -20.29
CA VAL A 880 -22.35 -4.72 -21.16
C VAL A 880 -21.09 -4.02 -21.69
N CYS A 881 -21.20 -2.76 -22.11
CA CYS A 881 -20.04 -1.99 -22.59
C CYS A 881 -18.99 -1.83 -21.49
N GLU A 882 -19.40 -1.50 -20.27
CA GLU A 882 -18.52 -1.41 -19.09
C GLU A 882 -17.81 -2.74 -18.82
N LEU A 883 -18.57 -3.85 -18.73
CA LEU A 883 -18.04 -5.17 -18.44
C LEU A 883 -17.05 -5.63 -19.51
N LEU A 884 -17.30 -5.33 -20.80
CA LEU A 884 -16.35 -5.58 -21.88
C LEU A 884 -15.05 -4.77 -21.73
N CYS A 885 -15.14 -3.51 -21.30
CA CYS A 885 -13.96 -2.67 -21.07
C CYS A 885 -13.12 -3.19 -19.90
N GLN A 886 -13.74 -3.78 -18.89
CA GLN A 886 -13.05 -4.32 -17.71
C GLN A 886 -12.51 -5.75 -17.94
N SER A 887 -13.18 -6.58 -18.75
CA SER A 887 -12.84 -8.01 -18.87
C SER A 887 -11.85 -8.35 -19.98
N LEU A 888 -11.73 -7.52 -21.00
CA LEU A 888 -10.86 -7.77 -22.15
C LEU A 888 -9.45 -7.20 -21.96
N GLU A 889 -8.44 -7.96 -22.36
CA GLU A 889 -7.05 -7.51 -22.31
C GLU A 889 -6.71 -6.47 -23.37
N GLN A 890 -5.71 -5.62 -23.08
CA GLN A 890 -5.23 -4.52 -23.94
C GLN A 890 -4.97 -4.94 -25.39
N SER A 891 -4.36 -6.11 -25.61
CA SER A 891 -4.03 -6.62 -26.94
C SER A 891 -5.28 -6.87 -27.79
N THR A 892 -6.39 -7.27 -27.18
CA THR A 892 -7.65 -7.61 -27.88
C THR A 892 -8.39 -6.36 -28.31
N TRP A 893 -8.43 -5.33 -27.45
CA TRP A 893 -9.01 -4.02 -27.76
C TRP A 893 -8.35 -3.36 -28.98
N LEU A 894 -7.02 -3.42 -29.06
CA LEU A 894 -6.26 -2.71 -30.10
C LEU A 894 -6.23 -3.47 -31.43
N THR A 895 -6.15 -4.81 -31.39
CA THR A 895 -6.05 -5.62 -32.61
C THR A 895 -7.38 -5.77 -33.34
N ILE A 896 -8.50 -5.80 -32.61
CA ILE A 896 -9.82 -6.11 -33.18
C ILE A 896 -10.64 -4.84 -33.42
N LEU A 897 -10.56 -3.84 -32.53
CA LEU A 897 -11.42 -2.66 -32.56
C LEU A 897 -10.73 -1.39 -33.05
N GLY A 898 -9.48 -1.45 -33.50
CA GLY A 898 -8.70 -0.27 -33.89
C GLY A 898 -9.44 0.74 -34.80
N ASN A 899 -10.29 0.27 -35.71
CA ASN A 899 -11.06 1.15 -36.60
C ASN A 899 -12.40 1.64 -36.01
N GLU A 900 -13.00 0.91 -35.06
CA GLU A 900 -14.31 1.23 -34.47
C GLU A 900 -14.22 1.88 -33.08
N LEU A 901 -13.05 1.86 -32.45
CA LEU A 901 -12.82 2.34 -31.09
C LEU A 901 -13.19 3.83 -30.94
N LEU A 902 -12.84 4.66 -31.92
CA LEU A 902 -13.22 6.08 -31.93
C LEU A 902 -14.74 6.27 -31.91
N SER A 903 -15.46 5.54 -32.76
CA SER A 903 -16.93 5.63 -32.85
C SER A 903 -17.60 5.16 -31.56
N PHE A 904 -17.04 4.13 -30.92
CA PHE A 904 -17.53 3.59 -29.66
C PHE A 904 -17.29 4.56 -28.50
N TYR A 905 -16.08 5.14 -28.41
CA TYR A 905 -15.75 6.18 -27.44
C TYR A 905 -16.67 7.41 -27.56
N GLN A 906 -16.90 7.87 -28.80
CA GLN A 906 -17.79 9.01 -29.06
C GLN A 906 -19.22 8.74 -28.61
N LEU A 907 -19.73 7.53 -28.83
CA LEU A 907 -21.07 7.12 -28.42
C LEU A 907 -21.19 7.11 -26.88
N ILE A 908 -20.23 6.51 -26.16
CA ILE A 908 -20.26 6.48 -24.69
C ILE A 908 -20.12 7.90 -24.12
N ASN A 909 -19.24 8.73 -24.69
CA ASN A 909 -19.07 10.12 -24.26
C ASN A 909 -20.32 10.98 -24.53
N TYR A 910 -21.04 10.70 -25.61
CA TYR A 910 -22.33 11.33 -25.88
C TYR A 910 -23.37 10.96 -24.83
N LEU A 911 -23.49 9.67 -24.47
CA LEU A 911 -24.41 9.19 -23.44
C LEU A 911 -24.08 9.81 -22.07
N TYR A 912 -22.81 9.84 -21.68
CA TYR A 912 -22.37 10.46 -20.44
C TYR A 912 -22.84 11.91 -20.28
N LYS A 913 -22.82 12.69 -21.38
CA LYS A 913 -23.16 14.12 -21.35
C LYS A 913 -24.65 14.42 -21.51
N ASN A 914 -25.37 13.56 -22.23
CA ASN A 914 -26.69 13.92 -22.79
C ASN A 914 -27.82 12.93 -22.43
N ASP A 915 -27.54 11.77 -21.84
CA ASP A 915 -28.61 10.87 -21.40
C ASP A 915 -29.35 11.47 -20.18
N LYS A 916 -30.64 11.16 -20.04
CA LYS A 916 -31.50 11.67 -18.96
C LYS A 916 -31.42 10.81 -17.71
N ASP A 917 -30.87 9.60 -17.83
CA ASP A 917 -30.81 8.60 -16.77
C ASP A 917 -29.43 8.57 -16.12
N ASP A 918 -29.37 8.98 -14.85
CA ASP A 918 -28.12 9.09 -14.09
C ASP A 918 -27.36 7.75 -14.00
N ILE A 919 -28.08 6.61 -13.99
CA ILE A 919 -27.46 5.28 -13.95
C ILE A 919 -26.72 5.00 -15.26
N VAL A 920 -27.28 5.43 -16.40
CA VAL A 920 -26.62 5.30 -17.71
C VAL A 920 -25.37 6.19 -17.75
N CYS A 921 -25.44 7.42 -17.24
CA CYS A 921 -24.30 8.32 -17.14
C CYS A 921 -23.17 7.74 -16.28
N LEU A 922 -23.50 7.11 -15.14
CA LEU A 922 -22.52 6.48 -14.25
C LEU A 922 -21.77 5.34 -14.96
N HIS A 923 -22.50 4.38 -15.54
CA HIS A 923 -21.88 3.26 -16.26
C HIS A 923 -21.09 3.74 -17.49
N ALA A 924 -21.54 4.80 -18.17
CA ALA A 924 -20.80 5.43 -19.25
C ALA A 924 -19.47 6.05 -18.76
N GLN A 925 -19.46 6.70 -17.60
CA GLN A 925 -18.23 7.23 -17.00
C GLN A 925 -17.23 6.11 -16.68
N ILE A 926 -17.68 5.04 -16.00
CA ILE A 926 -16.82 3.92 -15.64
C ILE A 926 -16.22 3.25 -16.89
N ALA A 927 -17.04 3.07 -17.94
CA ALA A 927 -16.57 2.55 -19.22
C ALA A 927 -15.52 3.47 -19.88
N LEU A 928 -15.69 4.80 -19.84
CA LEU A 928 -14.72 5.76 -20.36
C LEU A 928 -13.39 5.74 -19.59
N GLU A 929 -13.45 5.65 -18.26
CA GLU A 929 -12.26 5.54 -17.41
C GLU A 929 -11.47 4.26 -17.70
N ALA A 930 -12.17 3.13 -17.84
CA ALA A 930 -11.56 1.86 -18.24
C ALA A 930 -10.90 1.96 -19.63
N LEU A 931 -11.59 2.53 -20.62
CA LEU A 931 -11.03 2.74 -21.96
C LEU A 931 -9.81 3.68 -21.95
N ASN A 932 -9.86 4.76 -21.18
CA ASN A 932 -8.75 5.71 -21.06
C ASN A 932 -7.52 5.04 -20.44
N LYS A 933 -7.72 4.21 -19.39
CA LYS A 933 -6.64 3.44 -18.77
C LYS A 933 -5.99 2.47 -19.77
N ILE A 934 -6.80 1.73 -20.53
CA ILE A 934 -6.31 0.84 -21.60
C ILE A 934 -5.47 1.61 -22.63
N CYS A 935 -5.92 2.81 -23.04
CA CYS A 935 -5.19 3.63 -23.99
C CYS A 935 -3.89 4.21 -23.41
N GLN A 936 -3.91 4.65 -22.14
CA GLN A 936 -2.74 5.19 -21.45
C GLN A 936 -1.66 4.14 -21.25
N ASP A 937 -2.02 2.96 -20.78
CA ASP A 937 -1.10 1.85 -20.58
C ASP A 937 -0.45 1.38 -21.90
N TYR A 938 -1.20 1.44 -23.02
CA TYR A 938 -0.64 1.17 -24.35
C TYR A 938 0.36 2.24 -24.81
N LEU A 939 0.07 3.52 -24.54
CA LEU A 939 0.96 4.64 -24.87
C LEU A 939 2.19 4.71 -23.96
N GLN A 940 2.12 4.13 -22.75
CA GLN A 940 3.20 4.11 -21.75
C GLN A 940 3.39 2.70 -21.17
N PRO A 941 4.03 1.77 -21.91
CA PRO A 941 4.26 0.43 -21.39
C PRO A 941 5.19 0.48 -20.17
N SER A 942 4.72 -0.05 -19.03
CA SER A 942 5.56 -0.27 -17.86
C SER A 942 6.68 -1.25 -18.22
N ILE A 943 7.93 -0.82 -18.12
CA ILE A 943 9.10 -1.67 -18.40
C ILE A 943 9.20 -2.74 -17.29
N ILE A 944 8.65 -3.92 -17.54
CA ILE A 944 8.84 -5.07 -16.66
C ILE A 944 10.23 -5.65 -16.95
N LEU A 945 11.19 -5.38 -16.07
CA LEU A 945 12.54 -5.97 -16.11
C LEU A 945 12.50 -7.41 -15.63
N GLU A 946 12.03 -8.34 -16.46
CA GLU A 946 12.18 -9.78 -16.19
C GLU A 946 13.62 -10.24 -16.48
N LYS A 947 14.34 -10.65 -15.43
CA LYS A 947 15.64 -11.32 -15.56
C LYS A 947 15.44 -12.71 -16.17
N LYS A 948 15.67 -12.84 -17.48
CA LYS A 948 15.84 -14.16 -18.12
C LYS A 948 17.16 -14.78 -17.68
N ILE A 949 17.11 -15.69 -16.71
CA ILE A 949 18.25 -16.55 -16.39
C ILE A 949 18.36 -17.60 -17.51
N ARG A 950 19.35 -17.45 -18.38
CA ARG A 950 19.78 -18.53 -19.29
C ARG A 950 20.83 -19.36 -18.56
N ILE A 951 20.48 -20.57 -18.17
CA ILE A 951 21.46 -21.59 -17.79
C ILE A 951 22.07 -22.09 -19.10
N LEU A 952 23.34 -21.79 -19.32
CA LEU A 952 24.12 -22.38 -20.41
C LEU A 952 24.51 -23.80 -19.96
N SER A 953 23.94 -24.80 -20.63
CA SER A 953 24.37 -26.20 -20.56
C SER A 953 25.67 -26.42 -21.31
#